data_AF-A0A6J8CZC8-F1
#
_entry.id   AF-A0A6J8CZC8-F1
#
_cell.length_a   1.000
_cell.length_b   1.000
_cell.length_c   1.000
_cell.angle_alpha   90.00
_cell.angle_beta   90.00
_cell.angle_gamma   90.00
#
_symmetry.space_group_name_H-M   'P 1'
#
loop_
_entity.id
_entity.type
_entity.pdbx_description
1 polymer ?
#
loop_
_entity_poly.entity_id
_entity_poly.type
_entity_poly.pdbx_seq_one_letter_code
_entity_poly.pdbx_strand_id
1 'polypeptide(L)'
;MHVDIVITVLILTKLISVSGSHFRGGMITWKHIDNQQIEITYKLSFRRDYGGHSCKVYDMFNSDVTFGGGGQLECYTGCHSASLADMSYYCTDFSEKDNWTYGQRTVNVSLPTTSDNIYQFRFSGGAWIDLIGGGSSWSLLSTANISKRQDIGRINSPPISSALPVVQFKQGCFYSLTIPVEDKDNDIIRCRWASGSIECADVCNSLVNSDLNKDTCVLSYNATGLIGAYAVALQIEDFATGQTANPLSSVPLQFLINVTQHDSNDTCEMKPVLEDINSVVVVPVNTTYRQTIVAMGIGISEINALTLKDISKSRLFKYVTSTDKWYVNITWTPTEMDIGSHILCYMAFDSISQASEKKCTTVYVTNSTNLCRENVDKFNTTWSITAENTFAILPCTGEYTANASRYCSSGGNWEEPAYRNCISKSLQHLKSLTAKLLSGDSVDTLVSTILGDLENITKGNDGLRSGDLLTSSAVLNDIAKYVTENTEKLTVDQLQIFGSLCDNLLDESNHQSWEELNDKGSGGVTLLVNAVTEYNNAFNDVVDGKFSLIVEKENVVIEVGKASSDEIIVPDRSKTSDSWIADSATEIKLKTNRCSGLTGYSSTFYRNISRLFPEYLILNGNSVNGAWSSFGSRVVDATDSYTTCEYNHTTNFAILMSPGRTPLSHQLPLSLISAIGCGVSILFLVITVVVHFVLWNYVANDRTKTLMNLCVALILSYVIFLAGITRTDNKVVCSAIAVTLHYMFLTDFALMLAEAIHIMRMVVIIFPTRSIVHKLIPACWIVPAGIVGISASATRLNGYGNQQFCWLTLESNLIWAFIGPALLVILINFIIIIITVHKMMTTRGLAAKSLKEKSKIGLKSICVILPLFGVTWVLGAFSVNDDLVIFQYLFAIFNSLQGLFICLFHCFLNKQVRLGYRKYQNRRNANRMDSKLSTDSSNYDSNKTQQRINDNRVQKKETKHYKNESQDQKVQSNLRYKYTNSAYSQDGY
;
A
#
# COMPACT_ATOMS: atom_id res chain seq x y z
N MET A 1 -3.10 30.65 29.46
CA MET A 1 -3.38 31.22 28.11
C MET A 1 -2.63 30.54 26.97
N HIS A 2 -1.36 30.14 27.10
CA HIS A 2 -0.66 29.32 26.07
C HIS A 2 -0.89 27.80 26.21
N VAL A 3 -1.25 27.33 27.39
CA VAL A 3 -1.59 25.92 27.66
C VAL A 3 -3.02 25.58 27.22
N ASP A 4 -3.92 26.57 27.24
CA ASP A 4 -5.34 26.39 26.90
C ASP A 4 -5.58 26.18 25.39
N ILE A 5 -4.73 26.71 24.52
CA ILE A 5 -4.86 26.55 23.05
C ILE A 5 -4.44 25.14 22.63
N VAL A 6 -3.37 24.59 23.23
CA VAL A 6 -2.92 23.21 22.97
C VAL A 6 -3.92 22.20 23.53
N ILE A 7 -4.46 22.46 24.73
CA ILE A 7 -5.53 21.66 25.33
C ILE A 7 -6.82 21.77 24.51
N THR A 8 -7.18 22.94 23.98
CA THR A 8 -8.38 23.10 23.14
C THR A 8 -8.24 22.39 21.79
N VAL A 9 -7.03 22.32 21.21
CA VAL A 9 -6.76 21.55 19.99
C VAL A 9 -6.82 20.03 20.26
N LEU A 10 -6.33 19.57 21.40
CA LEU A 10 -6.44 18.16 21.84
C LEU A 10 -7.87 17.76 22.29
N ILE A 11 -8.67 18.72 22.78
CA ILE A 11 -10.08 18.51 23.14
C ILE A 11 -10.99 18.56 21.90
N LEU A 12 -10.64 19.37 20.88
CA LEU A 12 -11.40 19.45 19.62
C LEU A 12 -11.26 18.20 18.75
N THR A 13 -10.16 17.44 18.85
CA THR A 13 -10.04 16.12 18.21
C THR A 13 -10.87 15.04 18.91
N LYS A 14 -11.20 15.22 20.20
CA LYS A 14 -12.03 14.27 20.98
C LYS A 14 -13.55 14.55 20.97
N LEU A 15 -14.01 15.75 20.59
CA LEU A 15 -15.42 16.18 20.73
C LEU A 15 -16.34 15.94 19.51
N ILE A 16 -15.93 15.09 18.56
CA ILE A 16 -16.79 14.69 17.41
C ILE A 16 -17.39 13.28 17.59
N SER A 17 -16.99 12.51 18.60
CA SER A 17 -17.57 11.18 18.86
C SER A 17 -18.89 11.28 19.64
N VAL A 18 -20.04 11.21 18.95
CA VAL A 18 -21.29 10.77 19.60
C VAL A 18 -21.21 9.24 19.69
N SER A 19 -20.73 8.73 20.82
CA SER A 19 -20.54 7.29 21.05
C SER A 19 -21.89 6.61 21.26
N GLY A 20 -22.31 5.78 20.31
CA GLY A 20 -23.15 4.62 20.61
C GLY A 20 -22.22 3.43 20.77
N SER A 21 -22.03 2.92 21.99
CA SER A 21 -20.98 1.95 22.31
C SER A 21 -21.47 0.49 22.07
N HIS A 22 -21.06 -0.18 20.96
CA HIS A 22 -21.65 -1.46 20.53
C HIS A 22 -20.71 -2.54 19.95
N PHE A 23 -19.54 -2.21 19.43
CA PHE A 23 -18.62 -3.17 18.79
C PHE A 23 -17.69 -3.85 19.81
N ARG A 24 -17.44 -5.16 19.61
CA ARG A 24 -16.63 -5.98 20.52
C ARG A 24 -15.49 -6.75 19.84
N GLY A 25 -15.40 -6.70 18.52
CA GLY A 25 -14.33 -7.36 17.77
C GLY A 25 -14.82 -7.97 16.47
N GLY A 26 -13.88 -8.40 15.64
CA GLY A 26 -14.19 -9.05 14.38
C GLY A 26 -12.97 -9.33 13.52
N MET A 27 -13.21 -9.99 12.40
CA MET A 27 -12.21 -10.33 11.38
C MET A 27 -12.82 -10.47 10.00
N ILE A 28 -11.98 -10.38 8.97
CA ILE A 28 -12.35 -10.57 7.56
C ILE A 28 -11.27 -11.43 6.89
N THR A 29 -11.64 -12.54 6.28
CA THR A 29 -10.76 -13.38 5.46
C THR A 29 -11.44 -13.72 4.12
N TRP A 30 -10.73 -14.33 3.19
CA TRP A 30 -11.22 -14.61 1.85
C TRP A 30 -10.68 -15.93 1.29
N LYS A 31 -11.32 -16.46 0.25
CA LYS A 31 -10.91 -17.69 -0.44
C LYS A 31 -11.15 -17.53 -1.94
N HIS A 32 -10.20 -17.96 -2.76
CA HIS A 32 -10.37 -17.98 -4.21
C HIS A 32 -11.28 -19.14 -4.63
N ILE A 33 -12.27 -18.87 -5.50
CA ILE A 33 -13.12 -19.91 -6.13
C ILE A 33 -12.62 -20.16 -7.55
N ASP A 34 -13.04 -19.33 -8.52
CA ASP A 34 -12.73 -19.45 -9.94
C ASP A 34 -12.81 -18.08 -10.64
N ASN A 35 -11.96 -17.84 -11.64
CA ASN A 35 -12.06 -16.73 -12.60
C ASN A 35 -12.48 -15.36 -12.03
N GLN A 36 -11.62 -14.73 -11.22
CA GLN A 36 -11.84 -13.44 -10.52
C GLN A 36 -13.01 -13.43 -9.53
N GLN A 37 -13.53 -14.59 -9.12
CA GLN A 37 -14.47 -14.70 -8.00
C GLN A 37 -13.75 -15.12 -6.73
N ILE A 38 -14.06 -14.40 -5.65
CA ILE A 38 -13.62 -14.73 -4.30
C ILE A 38 -14.82 -14.89 -3.37
N GLU A 39 -14.66 -15.74 -2.38
CA GLU A 39 -15.55 -15.91 -1.26
C GLU A 39 -14.99 -15.12 -0.08
N ILE A 40 -15.71 -14.11 0.41
CA ILE A 40 -15.32 -13.33 1.59
C ILE A 40 -16.07 -13.86 2.79
N THR A 41 -15.35 -14.24 3.84
CA THR A 41 -15.92 -14.66 5.13
C THR A 41 -15.53 -13.65 6.20
N TYR A 42 -16.52 -13.09 6.89
CA TYR A 42 -16.29 -12.20 8.03
C TYR A 42 -16.99 -12.71 9.28
N LYS A 43 -16.34 -12.50 10.43
CA LYS A 43 -16.88 -12.82 11.75
C LYS A 43 -16.91 -11.54 12.57
N LEU A 44 -18.06 -11.20 13.14
CA LEU A 44 -18.25 -9.94 13.85
C LEU A 44 -18.87 -10.18 15.22
N SER A 45 -18.50 -9.34 16.19
CA SER A 45 -19.09 -9.32 17.52
C SER A 45 -19.59 -7.94 17.90
N PHE A 46 -20.82 -7.93 18.42
CA PHE A 46 -21.47 -6.73 18.93
C PHE A 46 -22.07 -6.99 20.31
N ARG A 47 -22.49 -5.91 20.97
CA ARG A 47 -23.31 -5.96 22.19
C ARG A 47 -24.63 -6.67 21.90
N ARG A 48 -25.08 -7.56 22.78
CA ARG A 48 -26.21 -8.46 22.52
C ARG A 48 -27.58 -7.75 22.38
N ASP A 49 -27.75 -6.61 23.02
CA ASP A 49 -28.97 -5.78 22.97
C ASP A 49 -28.97 -4.77 21.81
N TYR A 50 -27.95 -4.79 20.95
CA TYR A 50 -27.84 -3.91 19.80
C TYR A 50 -28.71 -4.39 18.62
N GLY A 51 -29.47 -3.48 17.99
CA GLY A 51 -30.23 -3.77 16.77
C GLY A 51 -31.67 -4.27 16.99
N GLY A 52 -32.22 -4.21 18.21
CA GLY A 52 -33.62 -4.52 18.50
C GLY A 52 -33.96 -6.01 18.67
N HIS A 53 -33.07 -6.92 18.28
CA HIS A 53 -33.17 -8.36 18.48
C HIS A 53 -31.90 -8.92 19.12
N SER A 54 -32.04 -9.70 20.18
CA SER A 54 -30.92 -10.37 20.86
C SER A 54 -30.83 -11.83 20.45
N CYS A 55 -29.62 -12.29 20.11
CA CYS A 55 -29.41 -13.69 19.73
C CYS A 55 -29.77 -14.65 20.88
N LYS A 56 -30.50 -15.71 20.52
CA LYS A 56 -30.91 -16.82 21.38
C LYS A 56 -30.47 -18.15 20.76
N VAL A 57 -30.50 -19.20 21.58
CA VAL A 57 -30.13 -20.57 21.19
C VAL A 57 -30.85 -21.04 19.93
N TYR A 58 -32.14 -20.70 19.75
CA TYR A 58 -32.90 -21.09 18.54
C TYR A 58 -32.39 -20.39 17.27
N ASP A 59 -31.89 -19.16 17.37
CA ASP A 59 -31.39 -18.39 16.22
C ASP A 59 -30.07 -18.97 15.68
N MET A 60 -29.32 -19.72 16.50
CA MET A 60 -28.10 -20.42 16.08
C MET A 60 -28.38 -21.59 15.13
N PHE A 61 -29.60 -22.14 15.17
CA PHE A 61 -30.04 -23.24 14.32
C PHE A 61 -30.95 -22.77 13.17
N ASN A 62 -31.35 -21.50 13.16
CA ASN A 62 -32.27 -20.95 12.17
C ASN A 62 -31.58 -19.86 11.34
N SER A 63 -31.25 -20.16 10.08
CA SER A 63 -30.46 -19.27 9.20
C SER A 63 -31.27 -18.11 8.58
N ASP A 64 -32.50 -17.87 9.00
CA ASP A 64 -33.36 -16.81 8.43
C ASP A 64 -33.23 -15.46 9.15
N VAL A 65 -32.62 -15.43 10.34
CA VAL A 65 -32.49 -14.22 11.16
C VAL A 65 -31.07 -13.68 11.06
N THR A 66 -30.91 -12.48 10.51
CA THR A 66 -29.63 -11.78 10.44
C THR A 66 -29.49 -10.73 11.54
N PHE A 67 -28.30 -10.65 12.11
CA PHE A 67 -27.91 -9.70 13.15
C PHE A 67 -26.88 -8.71 12.61
N GLY A 68 -26.78 -7.51 13.15
CA GLY A 68 -25.81 -6.50 12.71
C GLY A 68 -26.40 -5.10 12.58
N GLY A 69 -25.52 -4.08 12.58
CA GLY A 69 -25.90 -2.67 12.44
C GLY A 69 -25.91 -2.18 10.98
N GLY A 70 -26.28 -0.92 10.76
CA GLY A 70 -26.13 -0.26 9.46
C GLY A 70 -24.65 -0.05 9.11
N GLY A 71 -24.13 -0.84 8.16
CA GLY A 71 -22.75 -0.77 7.67
C GLY A 71 -22.58 -1.61 6.41
N GLN A 72 -21.57 -1.29 5.61
CA GLN A 72 -21.29 -1.99 4.34
C GLN A 72 -19.81 -2.38 4.26
N LEU A 73 -19.56 -3.53 3.65
CA LEU A 73 -18.23 -3.99 3.29
C LEU A 73 -17.80 -3.18 2.07
N GLU A 74 -16.90 -2.24 2.29
CA GLU A 74 -16.38 -1.36 1.26
C GLU A 74 -15.20 -2.02 0.56
N CYS A 75 -15.11 -1.88 -0.76
CA CYS A 75 -13.86 -2.15 -1.45
C CYS A 75 -13.00 -0.89 -1.45
N TYR A 76 -11.92 -0.91 -0.69
CA TYR A 76 -11.04 0.24 -0.47
C TYR A 76 -10.10 0.48 -1.66
N THR A 77 -9.56 -0.61 -2.24
CA THR A 77 -8.72 -0.59 -3.43
C THR A 77 -9.02 -1.80 -4.32
N GLY A 78 -8.90 -1.63 -5.64
CA GLY A 78 -9.01 -2.73 -6.61
C GLY A 78 -10.40 -2.98 -7.21
N CYS A 79 -11.51 -2.46 -6.66
CA CYS A 79 -12.86 -2.67 -7.22
C CYS A 79 -13.49 -1.42 -7.87
N HIS A 80 -14.47 -1.63 -8.77
CA HIS A 80 -15.28 -0.55 -9.39
C HIS A 80 -16.51 -0.17 -8.54
N SER A 81 -16.95 -1.06 -7.64
CA SER A 81 -18.12 -0.88 -6.78
C SER A 81 -17.70 -0.43 -5.38
N ALA A 82 -18.38 0.57 -4.81
CA ALA A 82 -18.09 1.06 -3.46
C ALA A 82 -18.58 0.13 -2.34
N SER A 83 -19.49 -0.81 -2.62
CA SER A 83 -20.14 -1.68 -1.64
C SER A 83 -20.23 -3.12 -2.15
N LEU A 84 -19.69 -4.07 -1.38
CA LEU A 84 -19.62 -5.50 -1.73
C LEU A 84 -20.66 -6.35 -1.00
N ALA A 85 -20.96 -6.01 0.25
CA ALA A 85 -21.96 -6.70 1.07
C ALA A 85 -22.43 -5.78 2.20
N ASP A 86 -23.59 -6.07 2.79
CA ASP A 86 -23.97 -5.46 4.07
C ASP A 86 -23.25 -6.14 5.25
N MET A 87 -23.26 -5.50 6.42
CA MET A 87 -22.61 -5.99 7.66
C MET A 87 -23.45 -7.03 8.42
N SER A 88 -24.54 -7.54 7.86
CA SER A 88 -25.38 -8.51 8.57
C SER A 88 -24.74 -9.89 8.61
N TYR A 89 -24.90 -10.61 9.72
CA TYR A 89 -24.32 -11.93 9.95
C TYR A 89 -25.31 -12.86 10.64
N TYR A 90 -25.07 -14.17 10.52
CA TYR A 90 -25.85 -15.17 11.24
C TYR A 90 -25.23 -15.41 12.61
N CYS A 91 -26.04 -15.39 13.66
CA CYS A 91 -25.53 -15.62 15.01
C CYS A 91 -24.99 -17.05 15.14
N THR A 92 -23.77 -17.17 15.62
CA THR A 92 -23.14 -18.47 15.91
C THR A 92 -22.91 -18.69 17.40
N ASP A 93 -22.85 -17.62 18.20
CA ASP A 93 -22.68 -17.71 19.66
C ASP A 93 -23.09 -16.41 20.38
N PHE A 94 -23.37 -16.48 21.68
CA PHE A 94 -23.64 -15.31 22.52
C PHE A 94 -23.34 -15.57 23.99
N SER A 95 -22.98 -14.51 24.73
CA SER A 95 -22.87 -14.54 26.20
C SER A 95 -23.83 -13.54 26.82
N GLU A 96 -24.71 -14.04 27.70
CA GLU A 96 -25.57 -13.18 28.52
C GLU A 96 -24.78 -12.49 29.64
N LYS A 97 -23.82 -13.21 30.25
CA LYS A 97 -22.98 -12.72 31.36
C LYS A 97 -22.10 -11.55 30.92
N ASP A 98 -21.46 -11.67 29.76
CA ASP A 98 -20.52 -10.66 29.23
C ASP A 98 -21.18 -9.72 28.20
N ASN A 99 -22.48 -9.91 27.94
CA ASN A 99 -23.34 -9.08 27.08
C ASN A 99 -22.83 -8.92 25.64
N TRP A 100 -22.50 -10.03 24.97
CA TRP A 100 -22.04 -10.03 23.58
C TRP A 100 -22.78 -11.06 22.72
N THR A 101 -22.84 -10.80 21.43
CA THR A 101 -23.28 -11.72 20.38
C THR A 101 -22.16 -11.84 19.35
N TYR A 102 -22.01 -13.01 18.77
CA TYR A 102 -20.99 -13.35 17.79
C TYR A 102 -21.65 -14.04 16.60
N GLY A 103 -21.13 -13.82 15.40
CA GLY A 103 -21.62 -14.52 14.25
C GLY A 103 -20.76 -14.34 13.02
N GLN A 104 -21.09 -15.13 11.99
CA GLN A 104 -20.36 -15.13 10.73
C GLN A 104 -21.30 -15.05 9.53
N ARG A 105 -20.76 -14.56 8.43
CA ARG A 105 -21.39 -14.68 7.11
C ARG A 105 -20.32 -14.78 6.04
N THR A 106 -20.67 -15.52 5.00
CA THR A 106 -19.84 -15.75 3.83
C THR A 106 -20.60 -15.23 2.61
N VAL A 107 -19.91 -14.48 1.75
CA VAL A 107 -20.49 -13.83 0.56
C VAL A 107 -19.57 -14.02 -0.64
N ASN A 108 -20.16 -14.34 -1.79
CA ASN A 108 -19.41 -14.49 -3.04
C ASN A 108 -19.37 -13.16 -3.76
N VAL A 109 -18.17 -12.73 -4.15
CA VAL A 109 -17.89 -11.43 -4.77
C VAL A 109 -17.08 -11.62 -6.05
N SER A 110 -17.56 -11.00 -7.14
CA SER A 110 -16.83 -10.91 -8.40
C SER A 110 -15.95 -9.66 -8.42
N LEU A 111 -14.65 -9.83 -8.66
CA LEU A 111 -13.65 -8.76 -8.72
C LEU A 111 -13.39 -8.34 -10.17
N PRO A 112 -13.14 -7.05 -10.46
CA PRO A 112 -12.76 -6.59 -11.80
C PRO A 112 -11.27 -6.82 -12.06
N THR A 113 -10.88 -7.09 -13.31
CA THR A 113 -9.46 -7.20 -13.70
C THR A 113 -8.70 -5.90 -13.45
N THR A 114 -7.59 -5.96 -12.72
CA THR A 114 -6.66 -4.85 -12.50
C THR A 114 -5.25 -5.24 -12.94
N SER A 115 -4.34 -4.28 -13.11
CA SER A 115 -2.95 -4.57 -13.52
C SER A 115 -2.20 -5.39 -12.45
N ASP A 116 -2.53 -5.18 -11.18
CA ASP A 116 -1.76 -5.71 -10.05
C ASP A 116 -2.49 -6.84 -9.32
N ASN A 117 -3.79 -7.06 -9.61
CA ASN A 117 -4.65 -8.08 -8.98
C ASN A 117 -4.64 -8.05 -7.43
N ILE A 118 -4.44 -6.87 -6.84
CA ILE A 118 -4.50 -6.62 -5.40
C ILE A 118 -5.79 -5.87 -5.06
N TYR A 119 -6.51 -6.37 -4.05
CA TYR A 119 -7.80 -5.86 -3.61
C TYR A 119 -7.79 -5.70 -2.09
N GLN A 120 -8.45 -4.66 -1.59
CA GLN A 120 -8.60 -4.45 -0.14
C GLN A 120 -10.06 -4.26 0.23
N PHE A 121 -10.50 -5.01 1.24
CA PHE A 121 -11.87 -5.01 1.73
C PHE A 121 -11.92 -4.45 3.15
N ARG A 122 -12.90 -3.61 3.43
CA ARG A 122 -12.95 -2.86 4.69
C ARG A 122 -14.34 -2.81 5.30
N PHE A 123 -14.42 -3.11 6.60
CA PHE A 123 -15.49 -2.59 7.45
C PHE A 123 -14.97 -1.46 8.32
N SER A 124 -15.78 -0.44 8.58
CA SER A 124 -15.45 0.60 9.56
C SER A 124 -16.69 1.13 10.27
N GLY A 125 -16.51 1.63 11.50
CA GLY A 125 -17.58 2.16 12.32
C GLY A 125 -17.07 3.04 13.47
N GLY A 126 -17.98 3.77 14.13
CA GLY A 126 -17.66 4.77 15.16
C GLY A 126 -18.05 4.40 16.59
N ALA A 127 -18.18 3.10 16.88
CA ALA A 127 -18.98 2.58 17.99
C ALA A 127 -18.29 1.49 18.85
N TRP A 128 -17.02 1.64 19.25
CA TRP A 128 -16.41 0.74 20.26
C TRP A 128 -17.14 0.81 21.62
N ILE A 129 -17.03 -0.23 22.44
CA ILE A 129 -17.37 -0.15 23.88
C ILE A 129 -16.50 0.91 24.58
N ASP A 130 -16.86 1.38 25.78
CA ASP A 130 -16.02 2.31 26.54
C ASP A 130 -14.67 1.65 26.89
N LEU A 131 -13.57 2.17 26.31
CA LEU A 131 -12.21 1.63 26.46
C LEU A 131 -11.33 2.50 27.36
N ILE A 132 -10.44 1.87 28.13
CA ILE A 132 -9.49 2.56 29.02
C ILE A 132 -8.45 3.39 28.24
N GLY A 133 -8.02 2.93 27.06
CA GLY A 133 -7.07 3.64 26.19
C GLY A 133 -7.67 4.81 25.41
N GLY A 134 -8.99 5.01 25.47
CA GLY A 134 -9.71 5.91 24.56
C GLY A 134 -9.82 5.36 23.14
N GLY A 135 -10.61 6.06 22.31
CA GLY A 135 -10.94 5.66 20.95
C GLY A 135 -12.41 5.28 20.82
N SER A 136 -13.04 5.71 19.72
CA SER A 136 -14.46 5.44 19.47
C SER A 136 -14.67 4.65 18.18
N SER A 137 -13.73 4.75 17.23
CA SER A 137 -13.87 4.13 15.93
C SER A 137 -13.06 2.84 15.78
N TRP A 138 -13.60 1.91 15.00
CA TRP A 138 -13.01 0.63 14.64
C TRP A 138 -12.92 0.51 13.11
N SER A 139 -11.97 -0.29 12.65
CA SER A 139 -11.77 -0.56 11.22
C SER A 139 -11.17 -1.95 11.06
N LEU A 140 -11.69 -2.75 10.15
CA LEU A 140 -11.18 -4.07 9.81
C LEU A 140 -10.81 -4.04 8.33
N LEU A 141 -9.52 -4.02 8.01
CA LEU A 141 -9.01 -4.02 6.64
C LEU A 141 -8.37 -5.38 6.34
N SER A 142 -8.85 -6.07 5.32
CA SER A 142 -8.23 -7.28 4.76
C SER A 142 -7.68 -7.00 3.37
N THR A 143 -6.51 -7.58 3.06
CA THR A 143 -5.86 -7.47 1.76
C THR A 143 -5.84 -8.83 1.07
N ALA A 144 -6.21 -8.84 -0.22
CA ALA A 144 -6.25 -10.01 -1.08
C ALA A 144 -5.40 -9.78 -2.33
N ASN A 145 -4.41 -10.63 -2.54
CA ASN A 145 -3.65 -10.70 -3.79
C ASN A 145 -4.02 -11.98 -4.54
N ILE A 146 -4.74 -11.84 -5.66
CA ILE A 146 -5.16 -12.99 -6.48
C ILE A 146 -4.22 -13.24 -7.68
N SER A 147 -3.02 -12.65 -7.66
CA SER A 147 -1.98 -12.99 -8.63
C SER A 147 -1.54 -14.43 -8.44
N LYS A 148 -1.29 -15.12 -9.56
CA LYS A 148 -0.59 -16.41 -9.51
C LYS A 148 0.82 -16.18 -8.98
N ARG A 149 1.16 -16.90 -7.92
CA ARG A 149 2.48 -16.80 -7.29
C ARG A 149 3.53 -17.48 -8.16
N GLN A 150 4.76 -16.98 -8.10
CA GLN A 150 5.89 -17.52 -8.84
C GLN A 150 6.47 -18.79 -8.19
N ASP A 151 6.30 -18.95 -6.88
CA ASP A 151 6.86 -20.06 -6.09
C ASP A 151 5.99 -21.34 -6.13
N ILE A 152 4.66 -21.21 -6.04
CA ILE A 152 3.74 -22.36 -6.04
C ILE A 152 2.88 -22.49 -7.32
N GLY A 153 2.97 -21.51 -8.25
CA GLY A 153 2.20 -21.49 -9.50
C GLY A 153 0.67 -21.36 -9.33
N ARG A 154 0.19 -21.16 -8.09
CA ARG A 154 -1.22 -21.08 -7.68
C ARG A 154 -1.52 -19.72 -7.04
N ILE A 155 -2.80 -19.42 -6.84
CA ILE A 155 -3.26 -18.22 -6.15
C ILE A 155 -3.18 -18.47 -4.64
N ASN A 156 -2.79 -17.43 -3.90
CA ASN A 156 -2.64 -17.45 -2.46
C ASN A 156 -3.94 -17.78 -1.70
N SER A 157 -3.84 -18.62 -0.69
CA SER A 157 -4.85 -18.86 0.34
C SER A 157 -4.46 -18.06 1.59
N PRO A 158 -5.25 -17.08 2.04
CA PRO A 158 -4.88 -16.27 3.20
C PRO A 158 -5.00 -17.07 4.52
N PRO A 159 -4.32 -16.61 5.59
CA PRO A 159 -4.38 -17.26 6.88
C PRO A 159 -5.77 -17.11 7.50
N ILE A 160 -6.18 -18.16 8.19
CA ILE A 160 -7.40 -18.17 8.99
C ILE A 160 -7.04 -18.09 10.48
N SER A 161 -7.90 -17.40 11.24
CA SER A 161 -7.74 -17.23 12.68
C SER A 161 -9.11 -17.14 13.37
N SER A 162 -9.10 -17.12 14.69
CA SER A 162 -10.28 -16.86 15.50
C SER A 162 -9.88 -16.42 16.92
N ALA A 163 -10.61 -15.46 17.48
CA ALA A 163 -10.46 -15.05 18.86
C ALA A 163 -11.83 -14.92 19.54
N LEU A 164 -11.84 -15.08 20.87
CA LEU A 164 -13.02 -14.81 21.68
C LEU A 164 -13.31 -13.31 21.62
N PRO A 165 -14.59 -12.89 21.53
CA PRO A 165 -14.95 -11.48 21.55
C PRO A 165 -14.44 -10.73 22.78
N VAL A 166 -14.46 -11.38 23.94
CA VAL A 166 -13.99 -10.81 25.21
C VAL A 166 -13.16 -11.86 25.95
N VAL A 167 -11.95 -11.49 26.34
CA VAL A 167 -11.04 -12.27 27.18
C VAL A 167 -10.93 -11.60 28.54
N GLN A 168 -11.16 -12.32 29.63
CA GLN A 168 -11.16 -11.78 30.99
C GLN A 168 -9.80 -11.98 31.65
N PHE A 169 -9.18 -10.91 32.16
CA PHE A 169 -7.93 -10.92 32.92
C PHE A 169 -8.13 -10.29 34.30
N LYS A 170 -7.31 -10.70 35.28
CA LYS A 170 -7.27 -10.11 36.62
C LYS A 170 -6.11 -9.14 36.77
N GLN A 171 -6.35 -8.04 37.47
CA GLN A 171 -5.32 -7.05 37.77
C GLN A 171 -4.17 -7.68 38.59
N GLY A 172 -2.92 -7.40 38.22
CA GLY A 172 -1.73 -7.87 38.93
C GLY A 172 -1.16 -9.22 38.49
N CYS A 173 -1.80 -9.93 37.56
CA CYS A 173 -1.29 -11.21 37.03
C CYS A 173 -0.65 -11.04 35.62
N PHE A 174 0.27 -11.96 35.28
CA PHE A 174 0.87 -12.06 33.96
C PHE A 174 0.13 -13.10 33.09
N TYR A 175 -0.17 -12.74 31.84
CA TYR A 175 -0.88 -13.61 30.90
C TYR A 175 -0.10 -13.74 29.59
N SER A 176 -0.19 -14.94 28.99
CA SER A 176 0.32 -15.22 27.65
C SER A 176 -0.80 -15.83 26.81
N LEU A 177 -1.13 -15.19 25.70
CA LEU A 177 -2.24 -15.54 24.81
C LEU A 177 -1.70 -15.80 23.40
N THR A 178 -1.70 -17.07 22.98
CA THR A 178 -1.34 -17.46 21.62
C THR A 178 -2.50 -17.19 20.66
N ILE A 179 -2.28 -16.39 19.62
CA ILE A 179 -3.26 -16.18 18.55
C ILE A 179 -3.22 -17.37 17.60
N PRO A 180 -4.35 -18.04 17.32
CA PRO A 180 -4.33 -19.24 16.51
C PRO A 180 -4.26 -18.82 15.04
N VAL A 181 -3.22 -19.23 14.35
CA VAL A 181 -3.05 -18.93 12.92
C VAL A 181 -2.88 -20.25 12.20
N GLU A 182 -3.64 -20.43 11.15
CA GLU A 182 -3.46 -21.55 10.23
C GLU A 182 -3.42 -20.99 8.83
N ASP A 183 -2.48 -21.50 8.05
CA ASP A 183 -2.30 -21.15 6.66
C ASP A 183 -2.28 -22.41 5.81
N LYS A 184 -2.94 -22.38 4.66
CA LYS A 184 -3.14 -23.54 3.80
C LYS A 184 -1.97 -23.77 2.85
N ASP A 185 -1.22 -22.73 2.55
CA ASP A 185 -0.14 -22.74 1.56
C ASP A 185 1.25 -22.85 2.23
N ASN A 186 1.28 -23.01 3.56
CA ASN A 186 2.46 -23.11 4.42
C ASN A 186 3.39 -21.89 4.35
N ASP A 187 2.78 -20.71 4.26
CA ASP A 187 3.50 -19.47 4.18
C ASP A 187 4.06 -19.03 5.55
N ILE A 188 5.03 -18.12 5.50
CA ILE A 188 5.58 -17.53 6.72
C ILE A 188 4.54 -16.55 7.27
N ILE A 189 3.87 -16.95 8.35
CA ILE A 189 2.93 -16.08 9.05
C ILE A 189 3.67 -15.19 10.05
N ARG A 190 3.35 -13.90 10.03
CA ARG A 190 3.79 -12.96 11.06
C ARG A 190 2.61 -12.17 11.60
N CYS A 191 2.52 -12.11 12.91
CA CYS A 191 1.56 -11.24 13.57
C CYS A 191 2.21 -9.90 13.91
N ARG A 192 1.49 -8.82 13.62
CA ARG A 192 1.88 -7.49 14.11
C ARG A 192 0.67 -6.76 14.65
N TRP A 193 0.95 -5.74 15.45
CA TRP A 193 -0.08 -4.76 15.77
C TRP A 193 -0.57 -4.07 14.49
N ALA A 194 -1.88 -3.91 14.39
CA ALA A 194 -2.49 -3.10 13.35
C ALA A 194 -1.99 -1.65 13.48
N SER A 195 -1.75 -1.00 12.34
CA SER A 195 -1.14 0.33 12.28
C SER A 195 -1.88 1.26 11.32
N GLY A 196 -1.99 2.52 11.72
CA GLY A 196 -2.68 3.53 10.92
C GLY A 196 -4.20 3.48 11.01
N SER A 197 -4.84 4.60 10.63
CA SER A 197 -6.29 4.78 10.78
C SER A 197 -7.14 3.88 9.89
N ILE A 198 -6.55 3.24 8.88
CA ILE A 198 -7.25 2.33 7.97
C ILE A 198 -7.35 0.92 8.57
N GLU A 199 -6.32 0.45 9.29
CA GLU A 199 -6.29 -0.92 9.84
C GLU A 199 -6.92 -1.02 11.23
N CYS A 200 -6.82 0.02 12.06
CA CYS A 200 -7.25 -0.01 13.47
C CYS A 200 -8.00 1.24 13.93
N ALA A 201 -8.19 2.23 13.06
CA ALA A 201 -8.86 3.49 13.39
C ALA A 201 -8.28 4.15 14.65
N ASP A 202 -9.05 4.26 15.75
CA ASP A 202 -8.58 4.90 16.99
C ASP A 202 -7.90 3.94 17.98
N VAL A 203 -7.96 2.61 17.77
CA VAL A 203 -7.55 1.60 18.77
C VAL A 203 -6.19 0.96 18.51
N CYS A 204 -5.38 1.58 17.65
CA CYS A 204 -4.02 1.13 17.37
C CYS A 204 -3.16 1.16 18.66
N ASN A 205 -2.51 0.05 19.00
CA ASN A 205 -1.64 -0.08 20.18
C ASN A 205 -2.32 0.30 21.52
N SER A 206 -3.61 0.00 21.71
CA SER A 206 -4.34 0.42 22.92
C SER A 206 -3.99 -0.37 24.20
N LEU A 207 -3.34 -1.53 24.06
CA LEU A 207 -2.94 -2.38 25.19
C LEU A 207 -1.50 -2.05 25.66
N VAL A 208 -1.39 -1.20 26.68
CA VAL A 208 -0.10 -0.80 27.29
C VAL A 208 0.50 -1.95 28.11
N ASN A 209 1.83 -2.07 28.21
CA ASN A 209 2.52 -3.16 28.92
C ASN A 209 2.25 -4.56 28.33
N SER A 210 2.10 -4.62 27.02
CA SER A 210 2.02 -5.88 26.26
C SER A 210 3.17 -6.00 25.29
N ASP A 211 3.55 -7.23 24.99
CA ASP A 211 4.52 -7.59 23.95
C ASP A 211 3.91 -8.65 23.03
N LEU A 212 4.09 -8.48 21.73
CA LEU A 212 3.59 -9.42 20.73
C LEU A 212 4.78 -9.97 19.95
N ASN A 213 5.05 -11.26 20.14
CA ASN A 213 6.07 -11.93 19.37
C ASN A 213 5.57 -12.14 17.93
N LYS A 214 6.31 -11.57 16.97
CA LYS A 214 5.88 -11.50 15.57
C LYS A 214 5.81 -12.86 14.90
N ASP A 215 6.75 -13.74 15.20
CA ASP A 215 6.90 -15.03 14.51
C ASP A 215 6.06 -16.13 15.16
N THR A 216 5.83 -16.06 16.47
CA THR A 216 5.02 -17.04 17.20
C THR A 216 3.57 -16.60 17.43
N CYS A 217 3.23 -15.34 17.11
CA CYS A 217 1.90 -14.77 17.34
C CYS A 217 1.43 -14.86 18.81
N VAL A 218 2.37 -14.81 19.76
CA VAL A 218 2.10 -14.89 21.20
C VAL A 218 2.03 -13.49 21.79
N LEU A 219 0.87 -13.12 22.34
CA LEU A 219 0.64 -11.88 23.07
C LEU A 219 0.91 -12.09 24.56
N SER A 220 1.98 -11.49 25.06
CA SER A 220 2.31 -11.43 26.49
C SER A 220 1.79 -10.13 27.08
N TYR A 221 1.08 -10.20 28.20
CA TYR A 221 0.49 -9.03 28.84
C TYR A 221 0.63 -9.09 30.35
N ASN A 222 1.20 -8.02 30.93
CA ASN A 222 1.23 -7.85 32.37
C ASN A 222 0.06 -6.95 32.80
N ALA A 223 -0.94 -7.53 33.46
CA ALA A 223 -2.19 -6.85 33.81
C ALA A 223 -2.06 -5.89 35.00
N THR A 224 -1.00 -5.08 35.04
CA THR A 224 -0.78 -4.03 36.05
C THR A 224 -1.52 -2.73 35.75
N GLY A 225 -2.27 -2.69 34.65
CA GLY A 225 -3.06 -1.54 34.21
C GLY A 225 -4.29 -1.24 35.06
N LEU A 226 -5.08 -0.25 34.62
CA LEU A 226 -6.36 0.11 35.22
C LEU A 226 -7.42 -0.98 34.90
N ILE A 227 -8.40 -1.12 35.79
CA ILE A 227 -9.55 -2.03 35.59
C ILE A 227 -10.42 -1.48 34.46
N GLY A 228 -10.78 -2.33 33.50
CA GLY A 228 -11.68 -2.00 32.38
C GLY A 228 -11.32 -2.73 31.08
N ALA A 229 -12.00 -2.34 30.00
CA ALA A 229 -11.83 -2.95 28.69
C ALA A 229 -10.72 -2.29 27.86
N TYR A 230 -9.90 -3.12 27.23
CA TYR A 230 -8.84 -2.78 26.28
C TYR A 230 -9.15 -3.43 24.94
N ALA A 231 -8.96 -2.70 23.84
CA ALA A 231 -9.13 -3.25 22.50
C ALA A 231 -7.79 -3.74 21.94
N VAL A 232 -7.78 -4.97 21.45
CA VAL A 232 -6.62 -5.55 20.77
C VAL A 232 -6.90 -5.50 19.28
N ALA A 233 -5.96 -4.95 18.51
CA ALA A 233 -6.06 -4.89 17.06
C ALA A 233 -4.78 -5.38 16.40
N LEU A 234 -4.87 -6.51 15.70
CA LEU A 234 -3.76 -7.21 15.07
C LEU A 234 -3.97 -7.34 13.56
N GLN A 235 -2.87 -7.45 12.84
CA GLN A 235 -2.81 -7.92 11.46
C GLN A 235 -2.02 -9.21 11.42
N ILE A 236 -2.64 -10.24 10.84
CA ILE A 236 -2.01 -11.54 10.57
C ILE A 236 -1.60 -11.49 9.12
N GLU A 237 -0.29 -11.39 8.90
CA GLU A 237 0.30 -11.21 7.59
C GLU A 237 0.92 -12.51 7.12
N ASP A 238 0.74 -12.78 5.85
CA ASP A 238 1.16 -14.00 5.18
C ASP A 238 2.17 -13.62 4.08
N PHE A 239 3.32 -14.31 4.06
CA PHE A 239 4.45 -14.01 3.20
C PHE A 239 4.88 -15.23 2.39
N ALA A 240 5.03 -15.02 1.08
CA ALA A 240 5.64 -15.98 0.16
C ALA A 240 7.04 -16.42 0.64
N THR A 241 7.46 -17.62 0.26
CA THR A 241 8.76 -18.15 0.67
C THR A 241 9.90 -17.29 0.09
N GLY A 242 10.67 -16.62 0.96
CA GLY A 242 11.79 -15.73 0.56
C GLY A 242 11.42 -14.24 0.42
N GLN A 243 10.14 -13.88 0.58
CA GLN A 243 9.66 -12.51 0.57
C GLN A 243 9.58 -11.98 2.01
N THR A 244 10.28 -10.88 2.31
CA THR A 244 10.38 -10.36 3.70
C THR A 244 9.66 -9.03 3.94
N ALA A 245 9.33 -8.30 2.85
CA ALA A 245 8.86 -6.92 2.95
C ALA A 245 7.36 -6.74 2.69
N ASN A 246 6.80 -7.43 1.69
CA ASN A 246 5.40 -7.26 1.30
C ASN A 246 4.62 -8.55 1.58
N PRO A 247 3.52 -8.52 2.37
CA PRO A 247 2.69 -9.70 2.55
C PRO A 247 1.83 -9.98 1.31
N LEU A 248 1.58 -11.26 1.03
CA LEU A 248 0.62 -11.73 0.03
C LEU A 248 -0.81 -11.43 0.46
N SER A 249 -1.10 -11.64 1.74
CA SER A 249 -2.38 -11.35 2.33
C SER A 249 -2.23 -10.82 3.76
N SER A 250 -3.22 -10.03 4.19
CA SER A 250 -3.27 -9.47 5.54
C SER A 250 -4.69 -9.60 6.06
N VAL A 251 -4.84 -10.28 7.20
CA VAL A 251 -6.13 -10.59 7.82
C VAL A 251 -6.25 -9.85 9.16
N PRO A 252 -7.23 -8.95 9.32
CA PRO A 252 -7.41 -8.19 10.55
C PRO A 252 -8.05 -9.06 11.62
N LEU A 253 -7.56 -8.96 12.86
CA LEU A 253 -8.16 -9.59 14.03
C LEU A 253 -8.32 -8.57 15.16
N GLN A 254 -9.55 -8.32 15.59
CA GLN A 254 -9.85 -7.44 16.72
C GLN A 254 -10.71 -8.14 17.77
N PHE A 255 -10.38 -7.93 19.05
CA PHE A 255 -11.13 -8.47 20.20
C PHE A 255 -10.87 -7.63 21.46
N LEU A 256 -11.61 -7.90 22.54
CA LEU A 256 -11.48 -7.19 23.82
C LEU A 256 -10.73 -8.01 24.86
N ILE A 257 -9.89 -7.33 25.63
CA ILE A 257 -9.36 -7.81 26.91
C ILE A 257 -10.00 -6.98 28.02
N ASN A 258 -10.69 -7.62 28.95
CA ASN A 258 -11.33 -6.95 30.07
C ASN A 258 -10.58 -7.29 31.37
N VAL A 259 -10.00 -6.27 32.00
CA VAL A 259 -9.25 -6.41 33.25
C VAL A 259 -10.19 -6.14 34.44
N THR A 260 -10.30 -7.11 35.33
CA THR A 260 -11.18 -7.09 36.51
C THR A 260 -10.39 -6.96 37.82
N GLN A 261 -11.06 -6.51 38.88
CA GLN A 261 -10.43 -6.29 40.19
C GLN A 261 -9.95 -7.60 40.82
N HIS A 262 -8.78 -7.55 41.45
CA HIS A 262 -8.17 -8.67 42.18
C HIS A 262 -8.57 -8.62 43.66
N ASP A 263 -9.30 -9.64 44.14
CA ASP A 263 -9.63 -9.79 45.56
C ASP A 263 -8.45 -10.44 46.32
N SER A 264 -8.22 -10.04 47.58
CA SER A 264 -7.03 -10.41 48.37
C SER A 264 -6.91 -11.91 48.74
N ASN A 265 -7.88 -12.75 48.37
CA ASN A 265 -7.87 -14.20 48.58
C ASN A 265 -7.59 -15.01 47.30
N ASP A 266 -7.49 -14.36 46.13
CA ASP A 266 -7.19 -15.01 44.85
C ASP A 266 -5.68 -15.09 44.63
N THR A 267 -5.15 -16.26 44.27
CA THR A 267 -3.76 -16.42 43.82
C THR A 267 -3.71 -16.55 42.29
N CYS A 268 -2.76 -15.89 41.65
CA CYS A 268 -2.50 -16.00 40.20
C CYS A 268 -1.95 -17.38 39.78
N GLU A 269 -1.92 -18.38 40.67
CA GLU A 269 -1.17 -19.64 40.49
C GLU A 269 -2.01 -20.87 40.13
N MET A 270 -3.35 -20.84 40.25
CA MET A 270 -4.20 -21.99 39.93
C MET A 270 -5.05 -21.76 38.68
N LYS A 271 -4.42 -21.85 37.50
CA LYS A 271 -5.14 -21.84 36.22
C LYS A 271 -5.65 -23.25 35.83
N PRO A 272 -6.84 -23.39 35.23
CA PRO A 272 -7.25 -24.64 34.59
C PRO A 272 -6.26 -25.08 33.50
N VAL A 273 -6.06 -26.38 33.33
CA VAL A 273 -5.17 -26.95 32.31
C VAL A 273 -5.95 -27.85 31.37
N LEU A 274 -5.83 -27.65 30.06
CA LEU A 274 -6.41 -28.53 29.05
C LEU A 274 -5.45 -29.68 28.74
N GLU A 275 -5.96 -30.91 28.60
CA GLU A 275 -5.17 -32.04 28.07
C GLU A 275 -4.78 -31.80 26.60
N ASP A 276 -3.72 -32.47 26.12
CA ASP A 276 -3.27 -32.34 24.72
C ASP A 276 -4.31 -32.88 23.74
N ILE A 277 -4.42 -32.20 22.59
CA ILE A 277 -5.38 -32.51 21.52
C ILE A 277 -4.57 -32.72 20.24
N ASN A 278 -5.02 -33.62 19.37
CA ASN A 278 -4.41 -33.83 18.05
C ASN A 278 -4.35 -32.50 17.27
N SER A 279 -3.20 -32.22 16.66
CA SER A 279 -2.92 -30.96 15.97
C SER A 279 -3.69 -30.82 14.64
N VAL A 280 -3.82 -31.91 13.87
CA VAL A 280 -4.54 -31.93 12.59
C VAL A 280 -5.39 -33.20 12.48
N VAL A 281 -6.67 -33.08 12.10
CA VAL A 281 -7.60 -34.20 11.91
C VAL A 281 -8.31 -34.06 10.57
N VAL A 282 -8.26 -35.08 9.73
CA VAL A 282 -9.01 -35.12 8.47
C VAL A 282 -10.37 -35.80 8.70
N VAL A 283 -11.46 -35.15 8.30
CA VAL A 283 -12.85 -35.63 8.49
C VAL A 283 -13.57 -35.68 7.13
N PRO A 284 -14.02 -36.86 6.68
CA PRO A 284 -14.82 -36.94 5.47
C PRO A 284 -16.19 -36.26 5.61
N VAL A 285 -16.72 -35.68 4.52
CA VAL A 285 -18.10 -35.15 4.50
C VAL A 285 -19.13 -36.22 4.91
N ASN A 286 -20.18 -35.80 5.61
CA ASN A 286 -21.24 -36.66 6.15
C ASN A 286 -20.78 -37.69 7.20
N THR A 287 -19.56 -37.57 7.74
CA THR A 287 -19.10 -38.39 8.86
C THR A 287 -19.07 -37.58 10.14
N THR A 288 -19.51 -38.17 11.26
CA THR A 288 -19.55 -37.44 12.53
C THR A 288 -18.16 -37.42 13.17
N TYR A 289 -17.55 -36.24 13.20
CA TYR A 289 -16.40 -35.94 14.04
C TYR A 289 -16.82 -35.89 15.51
N ARG A 290 -16.07 -36.57 16.37
CA ARG A 290 -16.29 -36.62 17.81
C ARG A 290 -14.98 -36.34 18.52
N GLN A 291 -14.98 -35.35 19.40
CA GLN A 291 -13.83 -35.00 20.23
C GLN A 291 -14.28 -34.76 21.67
N THR A 292 -13.56 -35.34 22.63
CA THR A 292 -13.74 -35.04 24.05
C THR A 292 -12.66 -34.06 24.47
N ILE A 293 -13.07 -32.95 25.07
CA ILE A 293 -12.17 -31.92 25.59
C ILE A 293 -12.16 -32.06 27.10
N VAL A 294 -10.97 -32.30 27.67
CA VAL A 294 -10.77 -32.52 29.09
C VAL A 294 -10.01 -31.34 29.69
N ALA A 295 -10.55 -30.81 30.78
CA ALA A 295 -9.93 -29.77 31.59
C ALA A 295 -9.66 -30.31 33.01
N MET A 296 -8.47 -30.02 33.53
CA MET A 296 -8.06 -30.31 34.89
C MET A 296 -8.01 -28.99 35.68
N GLY A 297 -8.67 -28.94 36.84
CA GLY A 297 -8.67 -27.78 37.73
C GLY A 297 -9.76 -27.83 38.79
N ILE A 298 -9.60 -27.00 39.81
CA ILE A 298 -10.55 -26.90 40.92
C ILE A 298 -11.69 -25.96 40.49
N GLY A 299 -12.93 -26.43 40.58
CA GLY A 299 -14.11 -25.59 40.35
C GLY A 299 -14.33 -25.15 38.90
N ILE A 300 -14.00 -25.96 37.89
CA ILE A 300 -14.29 -25.65 36.47
C ILE A 300 -15.76 -25.26 36.29
N SER A 301 -16.00 -24.04 35.81
CA SER A 301 -17.33 -23.47 35.59
C SER A 301 -17.80 -23.64 34.14
N GLU A 302 -16.86 -23.57 33.18
CA GLU A 302 -17.16 -23.65 31.76
C GLU A 302 -15.97 -24.17 30.94
N ILE A 303 -16.25 -24.90 29.87
CA ILE A 303 -15.29 -25.13 28.78
C ILE A 303 -15.90 -24.51 27.53
N ASN A 304 -15.25 -23.47 27.00
CA ASN A 304 -15.66 -22.79 25.78
C ASN A 304 -14.94 -23.36 24.58
N ALA A 305 -15.72 -23.49 23.50
CA ALA A 305 -15.25 -23.85 22.19
C ALA A 305 -15.56 -22.65 21.28
N LEU A 306 -14.53 -22.12 20.62
CA LEU A 306 -14.68 -21.13 19.56
C LEU A 306 -15.20 -21.86 18.32
N THR A 307 -16.51 -21.89 18.13
CA THR A 307 -17.11 -22.80 17.13
C THR A 307 -17.54 -22.14 15.83
N LEU A 308 -17.39 -22.95 14.78
CA LEU A 308 -18.01 -22.82 13.46
C LEU A 308 -19.51 -23.16 13.53
N LYS A 309 -20.21 -22.89 12.43
CA LYS A 309 -21.62 -23.23 12.22
C LYS A 309 -21.86 -24.75 12.45
N ASP A 310 -22.98 -25.12 13.06
CA ASP A 310 -23.46 -26.51 13.23
C ASP A 310 -22.65 -27.46 14.15
N ILE A 311 -21.80 -26.92 15.02
CA ILE A 311 -21.14 -27.71 16.08
C ILE A 311 -22.04 -27.81 17.31
N SER A 312 -22.17 -29.03 17.85
CA SER A 312 -22.91 -29.28 19.09
C SER A 312 -21.96 -29.51 20.27
N LYS A 313 -22.12 -28.70 21.31
CA LYS A 313 -21.39 -28.78 22.59
C LYS A 313 -22.29 -29.40 23.65
N SER A 314 -21.81 -30.44 24.33
CA SER A 314 -22.53 -30.98 25.49
C SER A 314 -22.44 -30.03 26.70
N ARG A 315 -23.32 -30.22 27.69
CA ARG A 315 -23.10 -29.61 29.02
C ARG A 315 -21.78 -30.09 29.63
N LEU A 316 -21.29 -29.34 30.63
CA LEU A 316 -20.09 -29.69 31.37
C LEU A 316 -20.35 -30.93 32.25
N PHE A 317 -19.46 -31.94 32.15
CA PHE A 317 -19.51 -33.16 32.95
C PHE A 317 -18.26 -33.28 33.83
N LYS A 318 -18.40 -33.89 35.01
CA LYS A 318 -17.29 -34.21 35.90
C LYS A 318 -16.91 -35.68 35.74
N TYR A 319 -15.61 -36.00 35.70
CA TYR A 319 -15.17 -37.40 35.69
C TYR A 319 -15.56 -38.10 36.99
N VAL A 320 -16.10 -39.32 36.88
CA VAL A 320 -16.52 -40.12 38.05
C VAL A 320 -15.32 -40.57 38.90
N THR A 321 -14.16 -40.72 38.27
CA THR A 321 -12.93 -41.27 38.87
C THR A 321 -11.94 -40.22 39.39
N SER A 322 -12.22 -38.91 39.20
CA SER A 322 -11.29 -37.83 39.57
C SER A 322 -12.05 -36.60 40.08
N THR A 323 -11.57 -35.99 41.17
CA THR A 323 -12.19 -34.81 41.78
C THR A 323 -11.95 -33.53 40.99
N ASP A 324 -10.95 -33.52 40.10
CA ASP A 324 -10.41 -32.30 39.51
C ASP A 324 -10.47 -32.31 37.98
N LYS A 325 -11.06 -33.35 37.36
CA LYS A 325 -11.24 -33.45 35.90
C LYS A 325 -12.68 -33.22 35.47
N TRP A 326 -12.84 -32.36 34.48
CA TRP A 326 -14.10 -32.03 33.84
C TRP A 326 -13.97 -32.17 32.33
N TYR A 327 -15.07 -32.46 31.63
CA TYR A 327 -15.05 -32.60 30.18
C TYR A 327 -16.33 -32.13 29.50
N VAL A 328 -16.19 -31.80 28.22
CA VAL A 328 -17.29 -31.60 27.28
C VAL A 328 -17.08 -32.48 26.05
N ASN A 329 -18.17 -32.98 25.50
CA ASN A 329 -18.18 -33.71 24.24
C ASN A 329 -18.59 -32.78 23.12
N ILE A 330 -17.81 -32.80 22.04
CA ILE A 330 -18.01 -31.98 20.86
C ILE A 330 -18.31 -32.91 19.70
N THR A 331 -19.41 -32.62 19.02
CA THR A 331 -19.83 -33.38 17.84
C THR A 331 -20.13 -32.45 16.68
N TRP A 332 -19.58 -32.81 15.52
CA TRP A 332 -19.75 -32.07 14.28
C TRP A 332 -19.95 -33.03 13.12
N THR A 333 -20.90 -32.76 12.24
CA THR A 333 -21.13 -33.55 11.03
C THR A 333 -21.05 -32.59 9.84
N PRO A 334 -19.85 -32.43 9.24
CA PRO A 334 -19.66 -31.49 8.14
C PRO A 334 -20.44 -31.92 6.90
N THR A 335 -21.02 -30.94 6.22
CA THR A 335 -21.73 -31.07 4.94
C THR A 335 -20.82 -30.74 3.76
N GLU A 336 -21.32 -30.85 2.54
CA GLU A 336 -20.56 -30.42 1.35
C GLU A 336 -20.21 -28.93 1.34
N MET A 337 -20.97 -28.09 2.06
CA MET A 337 -20.67 -26.67 2.22
C MET A 337 -19.49 -26.42 3.16
N ASP A 338 -19.08 -27.42 3.94
CA ASP A 338 -18.03 -27.32 4.95
C ASP A 338 -16.67 -27.82 4.45
N ILE A 339 -16.50 -28.11 3.15
CA ILE A 339 -15.23 -28.59 2.59
C ILE A 339 -14.12 -27.51 2.73
N GLY A 340 -13.03 -27.86 3.39
CA GLY A 340 -11.90 -26.96 3.67
C GLY A 340 -11.30 -27.13 5.06
N SER A 341 -10.35 -26.26 5.41
CA SER A 341 -9.72 -26.21 6.73
C SER A 341 -10.55 -25.42 7.73
N HIS A 342 -10.62 -25.91 8.96
CA HIS A 342 -11.41 -25.37 10.05
C HIS A 342 -10.65 -25.42 11.36
N ILE A 343 -10.42 -24.27 12.01
CA ILE A 343 -9.80 -24.24 13.34
C ILE A 343 -10.86 -24.34 14.43
N LEU A 344 -10.69 -25.30 15.33
CA LEU A 344 -11.47 -25.41 16.57
C LEU A 344 -10.57 -25.13 17.77
N CYS A 345 -10.87 -24.08 18.52
CA CYS A 345 -10.10 -23.70 19.70
C CYS A 345 -10.91 -23.84 20.99
N TYR A 346 -10.22 -24.20 22.08
CA TYR A 346 -10.83 -24.50 23.38
C TYR A 346 -10.12 -23.76 24.51
N MET A 347 -10.91 -23.31 25.49
CA MET A 347 -10.44 -22.72 26.74
C MET A 347 -11.33 -23.17 27.89
N ALA A 348 -10.75 -23.52 29.04
CA ALA A 348 -11.48 -23.83 30.26
C ALA A 348 -11.45 -22.65 31.23
N PHE A 349 -12.54 -22.46 31.97
CA PHE A 349 -12.71 -21.42 32.98
C PHE A 349 -13.05 -22.05 34.32
N ASP A 350 -12.45 -21.54 35.41
CA ASP A 350 -12.82 -21.91 36.78
C ASP A 350 -14.00 -21.08 37.32
N SER A 351 -14.42 -21.37 38.55
CA SER A 351 -15.51 -20.67 39.26
C SER A 351 -15.21 -19.21 39.54
N ILE A 352 -13.94 -18.81 39.43
CA ILE A 352 -13.45 -17.45 39.64
C ILE A 352 -13.04 -16.80 38.30
N SER A 353 -13.49 -17.40 37.18
CA SER A 353 -13.29 -16.95 35.79
C SER A 353 -11.82 -16.86 35.34
N GLN A 354 -10.89 -17.61 35.94
CA GLN A 354 -9.53 -17.76 35.39
C GLN A 354 -9.55 -18.71 34.19
N ALA A 355 -8.83 -18.34 33.13
CA ALA A 355 -8.81 -19.08 31.87
C ALA A 355 -7.58 -20.00 31.74
N SER A 356 -7.76 -21.17 31.15
CA SER A 356 -6.66 -22.04 30.72
C SER A 356 -5.86 -21.43 29.57
N GLU A 357 -4.68 -21.99 29.32
CA GLU A 357 -4.06 -21.85 27.99
C GLU A 357 -5.02 -22.35 26.92
N LYS A 358 -5.06 -21.65 25.79
CA LYS A 358 -5.90 -22.02 24.66
C LYS A 358 -5.25 -23.14 23.88
N LYS A 359 -6.01 -24.19 23.57
CA LYS A 359 -5.58 -25.27 22.67
C LYS A 359 -6.48 -25.33 21.45
N CYS A 360 -5.89 -25.50 20.28
CA CYS A 360 -6.63 -25.54 19.01
C CYS A 360 -6.31 -26.82 18.24
N THR A 361 -7.27 -27.28 17.46
CA THR A 361 -7.14 -28.40 16.52
C THR A 361 -7.61 -27.94 15.15
N THR A 362 -6.85 -28.29 14.11
CA THR A 362 -7.23 -28.06 12.73
C THR A 362 -8.00 -29.27 12.22
N VAL A 363 -9.22 -29.05 11.74
CA VAL A 363 -10.06 -30.07 11.12
C VAL A 363 -10.14 -29.80 9.63
N TYR A 364 -9.62 -30.73 8.82
CA TYR A 364 -9.70 -30.64 7.36
C TYR A 364 -10.85 -31.50 6.84
N VAL A 365 -11.87 -30.87 6.26
CA VAL A 365 -13.01 -31.57 5.68
C VAL A 365 -12.78 -31.83 4.20
N THR A 366 -12.86 -33.09 3.79
CA THR A 366 -12.65 -33.50 2.39
C THR A 366 -13.69 -34.50 1.90
N ASN A 367 -13.92 -34.52 0.60
CA ASN A 367 -14.66 -35.55 -0.11
C ASN A 367 -13.74 -36.51 -0.92
N SER A 368 -12.42 -36.28 -0.91
CA SER A 368 -11.46 -37.06 -1.71
C SER A 368 -11.03 -38.35 -1.00
N THR A 369 -10.91 -39.43 -1.78
CA THR A 369 -10.39 -40.74 -1.35
C THR A 369 -8.87 -40.90 -1.57
N ASN A 370 -8.23 -39.95 -2.24
CA ASN A 370 -6.80 -40.01 -2.58
C ASN A 370 -5.98 -39.26 -1.51
N LEU A 371 -5.39 -40.01 -0.59
CA LEU A 371 -4.60 -39.48 0.53
C LEU A 371 -3.15 -40.00 0.43
N CYS A 372 -2.17 -39.13 0.68
CA CYS A 372 -0.79 -39.55 0.90
C CYS A 372 -0.70 -40.30 2.22
N ARG A 373 -0.17 -41.53 2.17
CA ARG A 373 -0.03 -42.42 3.34
C ARG A 373 1.19 -42.04 4.17
N GLU A 374 1.24 -42.54 5.41
CA GLU A 374 2.38 -42.31 6.28
C GLU A 374 3.70 -42.79 5.64
N ASN A 375 4.76 -41.96 5.70
CA ASN A 375 6.06 -42.24 5.06
C ASN A 375 7.24 -41.65 5.87
N VAL A 376 8.41 -42.28 5.81
CA VAL A 376 9.66 -41.81 6.43
C VAL A 376 10.69 -41.45 5.35
N ASP A 377 11.36 -40.31 5.49
CA ASP A 377 12.33 -39.79 4.50
C ASP A 377 13.81 -40.07 4.82
N LYS A 378 14.72 -39.58 3.95
CA LYS A 378 16.19 -39.72 4.06
C LYS A 378 16.77 -39.15 5.38
N PHE A 379 16.13 -38.15 5.98
CA PHE A 379 16.55 -37.55 7.24
C PHE A 379 15.80 -38.14 8.45
N ASN A 380 15.13 -39.29 8.26
CA ASN A 380 14.39 -40.04 9.28
C ASN A 380 13.19 -39.26 9.87
N THR A 381 12.56 -38.38 9.09
CA THR A 381 11.34 -37.66 9.48
C THR A 381 10.09 -38.44 9.08
N THR A 382 9.16 -38.62 10.01
CA THR A 382 7.88 -39.34 9.77
C THR A 382 6.78 -38.36 9.36
N TRP A 383 6.19 -38.59 8.19
CA TRP A 383 5.14 -37.78 7.58
C TRP A 383 3.78 -38.45 7.74
N SER A 384 2.85 -37.83 8.45
CA SER A 384 1.49 -38.36 8.70
C SER A 384 0.57 -38.30 7.47
N ILE A 385 -0.55 -39.03 7.52
CA ILE A 385 -1.54 -39.07 6.42
C ILE A 385 -2.00 -37.65 6.05
N THR A 386 -1.91 -37.31 4.77
CA THR A 386 -2.15 -35.95 4.26
C THR A 386 -2.99 -35.98 2.99
N ALA A 387 -3.87 -34.99 2.81
CA ALA A 387 -4.77 -34.96 1.66
C ALA A 387 -4.04 -34.59 0.35
N GLU A 388 -4.51 -35.10 -0.79
CA GLU A 388 -3.97 -34.66 -2.08
C GLU A 388 -4.08 -33.14 -2.26
N ASN A 389 -3.09 -32.56 -2.93
CA ASN A 389 -2.92 -31.13 -3.13
C ASN A 389 -2.76 -30.29 -1.86
N THR A 390 -2.29 -30.89 -0.76
CA THR A 390 -2.00 -30.18 0.50
C THR A 390 -0.57 -30.46 0.98
N PHE A 391 -0.05 -29.55 1.82
CA PHE A 391 1.27 -29.72 2.45
C PHE A 391 1.11 -30.35 3.83
N ALA A 392 2.00 -31.29 4.17
CA ALA A 392 2.30 -31.62 5.55
C ALA A 392 3.42 -30.72 6.05
N ILE A 393 3.30 -30.28 7.30
CA ILE A 393 4.25 -29.37 7.93
C ILE A 393 4.58 -29.94 9.29
N LEU A 394 5.87 -30.03 9.60
CA LEU A 394 6.38 -30.62 10.82
C LEU A 394 7.48 -29.71 11.38
N PRO A 395 7.63 -29.57 12.71
CA PRO A 395 8.81 -28.92 13.26
C PRO A 395 10.08 -29.71 12.86
N CYS A 396 11.17 -29.02 12.52
CA CYS A 396 12.45 -29.65 12.22
C CYS A 396 12.93 -30.43 13.46
N THR A 397 13.32 -31.69 13.28
CA THR A 397 13.78 -32.57 14.36
C THR A 397 15.28 -32.37 14.66
N GLY A 398 15.69 -32.64 15.90
CA GLY A 398 17.10 -32.65 16.32
C GLY A 398 17.67 -31.27 16.70
N GLU A 399 18.88 -30.95 16.23
CA GLU A 399 19.58 -29.68 16.48
C GLU A 399 19.16 -28.53 15.54
N TYR A 400 18.08 -28.74 14.80
CA TYR A 400 17.57 -27.82 13.79
C TYR A 400 16.42 -26.98 14.33
N THR A 401 16.19 -25.85 13.70
CA THR A 401 15.12 -24.88 14.05
C THR A 401 14.21 -24.65 12.84
N ALA A 402 13.03 -24.07 13.06
CA ALA A 402 11.94 -23.87 12.08
C ALA A 402 11.16 -25.16 11.71
N ASN A 403 10.45 -25.13 10.57
CA ASN A 403 9.58 -26.21 10.11
C ASN A 403 10.06 -26.79 8.77
N ALA A 404 9.96 -28.11 8.63
CA ALA A 404 10.07 -28.84 7.38
C ALA A 404 8.68 -28.98 6.75
N SER A 405 8.60 -29.05 5.42
CA SER A 405 7.33 -29.22 4.72
C SER A 405 7.43 -30.21 3.59
N ARG A 406 6.32 -30.87 3.25
CA ARG A 406 6.27 -31.85 2.16
C ARG A 406 4.91 -31.81 1.49
N TYR A 407 4.90 -31.79 0.16
CA TYR A 407 3.67 -31.68 -0.61
C TYR A 407 3.11 -33.05 -0.98
N CYS A 408 1.80 -33.20 -0.89
CA CYS A 408 1.08 -34.35 -1.40
C CYS A 408 0.50 -34.03 -2.79
N SER A 409 1.05 -34.66 -3.83
CA SER A 409 0.66 -34.43 -5.22
C SER A 409 -0.73 -35.02 -5.58
N SER A 410 -1.27 -34.59 -6.72
CA SER A 410 -2.53 -35.11 -7.26
C SER A 410 -2.43 -36.63 -7.49
N GLY A 411 -3.32 -37.41 -6.88
CA GLY A 411 -3.25 -38.88 -6.92
C GLY A 411 -2.68 -39.54 -5.65
N GLY A 412 -2.34 -38.77 -4.61
CA GLY A 412 -1.96 -39.30 -3.30
C GLY A 412 -0.50 -39.77 -3.19
N ASN A 413 0.40 -39.17 -3.96
CA ASN A 413 1.84 -39.45 -3.90
C ASN A 413 2.60 -38.30 -3.24
N TRP A 414 3.53 -38.62 -2.33
CA TRP A 414 4.41 -37.63 -1.73
C TRP A 414 5.42 -37.08 -2.75
N GLU A 415 5.61 -35.76 -2.75
CA GLU A 415 6.77 -35.13 -3.36
C GLU A 415 7.98 -35.16 -2.41
N GLU A 416 9.11 -34.65 -2.88
CA GLU A 416 10.33 -34.54 -2.08
C GLU A 416 10.15 -33.54 -0.92
N PRO A 417 10.65 -33.85 0.29
CA PRO A 417 10.52 -32.98 1.45
C PRO A 417 11.43 -31.76 1.35
N ALA A 418 10.91 -30.60 1.72
CA ALA A 418 11.61 -29.33 1.71
C ALA A 418 12.20 -29.01 3.10
N TYR A 419 13.52 -28.89 3.14
CA TYR A 419 14.32 -28.60 4.34
C TYR A 419 14.98 -27.21 4.31
N ARG A 420 14.63 -26.34 3.35
CA ARG A 420 15.25 -25.01 3.16
C ARG A 420 15.24 -24.13 4.42
N ASN A 421 14.22 -24.27 5.27
CA ASN A 421 14.09 -23.47 6.49
C ASN A 421 14.77 -24.12 7.71
N CYS A 422 15.16 -25.40 7.62
CA CYS A 422 15.81 -26.10 8.72
C CYS A 422 17.29 -25.75 8.77
N ILE A 423 17.66 -24.86 9.70
CA ILE A 423 19.04 -24.43 9.94
C ILE A 423 19.51 -24.95 11.30
N SER A 424 20.71 -25.50 11.35
CA SER A 424 21.37 -25.94 12.58
C SER A 424 21.66 -24.77 13.52
N LYS A 425 21.51 -24.99 14.82
CA LYS A 425 21.76 -23.96 15.85
C LYS A 425 23.18 -23.40 15.79
N SER A 426 24.17 -24.26 15.52
CA SER A 426 25.58 -23.87 15.37
C SER A 426 25.78 -22.90 14.21
N LEU A 427 25.11 -23.13 13.08
CA LEU A 427 25.24 -22.27 11.90
C LEU A 427 24.47 -20.95 12.06
N GLN A 428 23.37 -20.94 12.80
CA GLN A 428 22.69 -19.68 13.19
C GLN A 428 23.57 -18.80 14.08
N HIS A 429 24.27 -19.39 15.05
CA HIS A 429 25.24 -18.67 15.87
C HIS A 429 26.35 -18.06 15.00
N LEU A 430 26.89 -18.85 14.06
CA LEU A 430 27.94 -18.42 13.16
C LEU A 430 27.47 -17.29 12.22
N LYS A 431 26.25 -17.37 11.69
CA LYS A 431 25.62 -16.29 10.92
C LYS A 431 25.50 -14.99 11.71
N SER A 432 25.12 -15.07 13.00
CA SER A 432 25.08 -13.89 13.86
C SER A 432 26.48 -13.31 14.12
N LEU A 433 27.51 -14.15 14.18
CA LEU A 433 28.89 -13.73 14.37
C LEU A 433 29.42 -12.99 13.13
N THR A 434 29.15 -13.53 11.94
CA THR A 434 29.49 -12.89 10.66
C THR A 434 28.80 -11.52 10.50
N ALA A 435 27.55 -11.39 10.92
CA ALA A 435 26.84 -10.10 10.87
C ALA A 435 27.50 -9.03 11.76
N LYS A 436 28.05 -9.42 12.92
CA LYS A 436 28.80 -8.49 13.81
C LYS A 436 30.11 -8.04 13.16
N LEU A 437 30.82 -8.96 12.49
CA LEU A 437 32.04 -8.65 11.74
C LEU A 437 31.78 -7.54 10.69
N LEU A 438 30.70 -7.68 9.92
CA LEU A 438 30.33 -6.69 8.89
C LEU A 438 29.93 -5.31 9.46
N SER A 439 29.51 -5.24 10.72
CA SER A 439 29.13 -3.97 11.37
C SER A 439 30.29 -3.16 11.96
N GLY A 440 31.53 -3.66 11.87
CA GLY A 440 32.74 -2.91 12.29
C GLY A 440 33.05 -2.95 13.80
N ASP A 441 32.40 -3.81 14.57
CA ASP A 441 32.81 -4.13 15.95
C ASP A 441 34.04 -5.06 15.90
N SER A 442 35.22 -4.46 15.97
CA SER A 442 36.50 -5.11 15.66
C SER A 442 36.90 -6.25 16.61
N VAL A 443 37.29 -7.40 16.04
CA VAL A 443 38.54 -8.09 16.37
C VAL A 443 39.08 -8.76 15.10
N ASP A 444 40.28 -8.40 14.66
CA ASP A 444 40.99 -8.98 13.49
C ASP A 444 41.30 -10.49 13.60
N THR A 445 40.83 -11.17 14.66
CA THR A 445 40.99 -12.63 14.87
C THR A 445 39.74 -13.45 14.53
N LEU A 446 38.68 -12.83 14.00
CA LEU A 446 37.40 -13.51 13.74
C LEU A 446 37.34 -14.28 12.42
N VAL A 447 38.00 -13.83 11.34
CA VAL A 447 37.86 -14.48 10.02
C VAL A 447 38.37 -15.93 10.03
N SER A 448 39.55 -16.18 10.60
CA SER A 448 40.09 -17.55 10.72
C SER A 448 39.23 -18.44 11.62
N THR A 449 38.60 -17.87 12.65
CA THR A 449 37.74 -18.61 13.58
C THR A 449 36.43 -18.99 12.88
N ILE A 450 35.80 -18.04 12.17
CA ILE A 450 34.57 -18.28 11.42
C ILE A 450 34.79 -19.32 10.31
N LEU A 451 35.89 -19.21 9.55
CA LEU A 451 36.22 -20.20 8.51
C LEU A 451 36.46 -21.60 9.10
N GLY A 452 37.19 -21.69 10.22
CA GLY A 452 37.45 -22.98 10.89
C GLY A 452 36.19 -23.61 11.50
N ASP A 453 35.33 -22.81 12.15
CA ASP A 453 34.06 -23.29 12.69
C ASP A 453 33.11 -23.75 11.57
N LEU A 454 33.07 -23.02 10.46
CA LEU A 454 32.27 -23.39 9.29
C LEU A 454 32.79 -24.67 8.63
N GLU A 455 34.11 -24.87 8.59
CA GLU A 455 34.72 -26.10 8.05
C GLU A 455 34.32 -27.30 8.88
N ASN A 456 34.32 -27.16 10.21
CA ASN A 456 33.92 -28.23 11.12
C ASN A 456 32.42 -28.56 11.01
N ILE A 457 31.56 -27.57 10.79
CA ILE A 457 30.11 -27.76 10.62
C ILE A 457 29.78 -28.43 9.28
N THR A 458 30.48 -28.06 8.20
CA THR A 458 30.23 -28.59 6.85
C THR A 458 30.85 -29.97 6.62
N LYS A 459 31.66 -30.47 7.56
CA LYS A 459 32.33 -31.76 7.49
C LYS A 459 31.38 -32.90 7.85
N GLY A 460 30.99 -33.72 6.87
CA GLY A 460 30.19 -34.91 7.12
C GLY A 460 29.79 -35.64 5.85
N ASN A 461 29.54 -36.95 5.95
CA ASN A 461 29.19 -37.82 4.82
C ASN A 461 27.67 -38.02 4.63
N ASP A 462 26.85 -37.53 5.56
CA ASP A 462 25.39 -37.78 5.59
C ASP A 462 24.57 -36.79 4.73
N GLY A 463 25.26 -35.84 4.08
CA GLY A 463 24.65 -34.76 3.31
C GLY A 463 24.04 -33.67 4.20
N LEU A 464 24.27 -32.42 3.83
CA LEU A 464 23.75 -31.25 4.53
C LEU A 464 22.29 -30.98 4.12
N ARG A 465 21.47 -30.51 5.07
CA ARG A 465 20.12 -29.99 4.76
C ARG A 465 20.24 -28.73 3.89
N SER A 466 19.28 -28.51 3.01
CA SER A 466 19.26 -27.36 2.09
C SER A 466 19.35 -26.00 2.80
N GLY A 467 18.77 -25.85 4.00
CA GLY A 467 18.92 -24.64 4.82
C GLY A 467 20.35 -24.38 5.31
N ASP A 468 21.08 -25.44 5.69
CA ASP A 468 22.48 -25.36 6.11
C ASP A 468 23.42 -25.07 4.92
N LEU A 469 23.17 -25.67 3.76
CA LEU A 469 23.92 -25.37 2.53
C LEU A 469 23.78 -23.90 2.13
N LEU A 470 22.55 -23.40 2.05
CA LEU A 470 22.28 -22.01 1.68
C LEU A 470 22.92 -21.02 2.65
N THR A 471 22.81 -21.29 3.95
CA THR A 471 23.38 -20.41 4.98
C THR A 471 24.91 -20.45 4.96
N SER A 472 25.52 -21.62 4.78
CA SER A 472 26.97 -21.77 4.64
C SER A 472 27.51 -21.00 3.43
N SER A 473 26.85 -21.10 2.27
CA SER A 473 27.23 -20.33 1.08
C SER A 473 27.08 -18.83 1.25
N ALA A 474 26.03 -18.37 1.95
CA ALA A 474 25.84 -16.96 2.26
C ALA A 474 26.95 -16.41 3.17
N VAL A 475 27.29 -17.15 4.24
CA VAL A 475 28.38 -16.78 5.15
C VAL A 475 29.71 -16.70 4.40
N LEU A 476 30.03 -17.68 3.55
CA LEU A 476 31.26 -17.65 2.74
C LEU A 476 31.34 -16.43 1.84
N ASN A 477 30.23 -16.08 1.18
CA ASN A 477 30.15 -14.91 0.31
C ASN A 477 30.33 -13.59 1.07
N ASP A 478 29.76 -13.49 2.27
CA ASP A 478 29.90 -12.30 3.12
C ASP A 478 31.33 -12.13 3.64
N ILE A 479 32.00 -13.23 4.01
CA ILE A 479 33.43 -13.22 4.38
C ILE A 479 34.28 -12.81 3.18
N ALA A 480 34.01 -13.36 1.99
CA ALA A 480 34.75 -13.04 0.78
C ALA A 480 34.70 -11.54 0.46
N LYS A 481 33.52 -10.93 0.53
CA LYS A 481 33.37 -9.47 0.36
C LYS A 481 34.11 -8.67 1.41
N TYR A 482 33.98 -9.05 2.68
CA TYR A 482 34.66 -8.35 3.78
C TYR A 482 36.18 -8.33 3.60
N VAL A 483 36.76 -9.48 3.22
CA VAL A 483 38.19 -9.63 3.00
C VAL A 483 38.67 -8.77 1.82
N THR A 484 37.90 -8.74 0.72
CA THR A 484 38.21 -7.89 -0.45
C THR A 484 38.18 -6.39 -0.11
N GLU A 485 37.20 -5.94 0.69
CA GLU A 485 37.00 -4.52 1.00
C GLU A 485 37.99 -3.97 2.05
N ASN A 486 38.40 -4.79 3.03
CA ASN A 486 39.19 -4.33 4.18
C ASN A 486 40.70 -4.60 4.06
N THR A 487 41.18 -5.16 2.93
CA THR A 487 42.61 -5.47 2.69
C THR A 487 43.26 -6.25 3.84
N GLU A 488 42.54 -7.24 4.39
CA GLU A 488 43.08 -8.10 5.44
C GLU A 488 44.26 -8.92 4.87
N LYS A 489 45.35 -9.05 5.62
CA LYS A 489 46.51 -9.86 5.20
C LYS A 489 46.17 -11.35 5.29
N LEU A 490 45.57 -11.86 4.22
CA LEU A 490 45.25 -13.27 4.07
C LEU A 490 46.51 -14.15 4.13
N THR A 491 46.34 -15.36 4.66
CA THR A 491 47.38 -16.38 4.82
C THR A 491 47.11 -17.58 3.92
N VAL A 492 48.17 -18.33 3.57
CA VAL A 492 48.04 -19.54 2.74
C VAL A 492 47.15 -20.60 3.40
N ASP A 493 47.17 -20.69 4.74
CA ASP A 493 46.33 -21.62 5.50
C ASP A 493 44.83 -21.29 5.36
N GLN A 494 44.48 -20.00 5.29
CA GLN A 494 43.09 -19.59 5.04
C GLN A 494 42.60 -19.99 3.65
N LEU A 495 43.46 -19.96 2.62
CA LEU A 495 43.13 -20.45 1.28
C LEU A 495 42.90 -21.97 1.26
N GLN A 496 43.66 -22.73 2.07
CA GLN A 496 43.48 -24.17 2.24
C GLN A 496 42.16 -24.52 2.93
N ILE A 497 41.78 -23.78 3.98
CA ILE A 497 40.49 -23.94 4.68
C ILE A 497 39.34 -23.59 3.72
N PHE A 498 39.46 -22.47 3.00
CA PHE A 498 38.46 -22.07 2.01
C PHE A 498 38.26 -23.11 0.90
N GLY A 499 39.34 -23.71 0.41
CA GLY A 499 39.27 -24.82 -0.54
C GLY A 499 38.53 -26.03 0.04
N SER A 500 38.82 -26.42 1.30
CA SER A 500 38.14 -27.54 1.97
C SER A 500 36.65 -27.27 2.21
N LEU A 501 36.28 -26.02 2.50
CA LEU A 501 34.88 -25.59 2.60
C LEU A 501 34.14 -25.75 1.28
N CYS A 502 34.74 -25.28 0.18
CA CYS A 502 34.18 -25.44 -1.15
C CYS A 502 34.04 -26.93 -1.52
N ASP A 503 35.02 -27.76 -1.14
CA ASP A 503 34.99 -29.21 -1.33
C ASP A 503 33.81 -29.88 -0.61
N ASN A 504 33.64 -29.59 0.69
CA ASN A 504 32.52 -30.11 1.50
C ASN A 504 31.15 -29.71 0.92
N LEU A 505 31.00 -28.46 0.47
CA LEU A 505 29.73 -27.97 -0.09
C LEU A 505 29.41 -28.58 -1.46
N LEU A 506 30.44 -28.92 -2.23
CA LEU A 506 30.32 -29.54 -3.56
C LEU A 506 30.31 -31.07 -3.53
N ASP A 507 30.21 -31.67 -2.35
CA ASP A 507 30.09 -33.13 -2.18
C ASP A 507 28.80 -33.67 -2.82
N GLU A 508 28.88 -34.86 -3.43
CA GLU A 508 27.76 -35.50 -4.14
C GLU A 508 26.58 -35.85 -3.21
N SER A 509 26.84 -36.08 -1.91
CA SER A 509 25.80 -36.31 -0.91
C SER A 509 24.81 -35.14 -0.77
N ASN A 510 25.23 -33.93 -1.16
CA ASN A 510 24.44 -32.70 -1.12
C ASN A 510 23.56 -32.48 -2.36
N HIS A 511 23.62 -33.35 -3.38
CA HIS A 511 22.91 -33.18 -4.65
C HIS A 511 21.42 -32.85 -4.48
N GLN A 512 20.69 -33.67 -3.72
CA GLN A 512 19.24 -33.49 -3.50
C GLN A 512 18.91 -32.16 -2.79
N SER A 513 19.76 -31.75 -1.86
CA SER A 513 19.61 -30.48 -1.14
C SER A 513 19.94 -29.27 -2.04
N TRP A 514 20.88 -29.41 -2.96
CA TRP A 514 21.18 -28.41 -3.99
C TRP A 514 20.08 -28.30 -5.06
N GLU A 515 19.49 -29.43 -5.45
CA GLU A 515 18.34 -29.51 -6.35
C GLU A 515 17.13 -28.77 -5.75
N GLU A 516 16.82 -29.00 -4.46
CA GLU A 516 15.78 -28.25 -3.74
C GLU A 516 16.03 -26.73 -3.78
N LEU A 517 17.29 -26.29 -3.62
CA LEU A 517 17.66 -24.87 -3.66
C LEU A 517 17.57 -24.29 -5.08
N ASN A 518 17.86 -25.11 -6.10
CA ASN A 518 17.83 -24.74 -7.51
C ASN A 518 16.40 -24.56 -8.02
N ASP A 519 15.51 -25.53 -7.76
CA ASP A 519 14.09 -25.48 -8.15
C ASP A 519 13.36 -24.25 -7.60
N LYS A 520 13.83 -23.74 -6.45
CA LYS A 520 13.22 -22.59 -5.77
C LYS A 520 13.94 -21.26 -6.00
N GLY A 521 14.91 -21.19 -6.92
CA GLY A 521 15.60 -19.96 -7.27
C GLY A 521 16.33 -19.29 -6.10
N SER A 522 16.78 -20.07 -5.13
CA SER A 522 17.26 -19.57 -3.83
C SER A 522 18.60 -18.83 -3.90
N GLY A 523 19.28 -18.85 -5.06
CA GLY A 523 20.54 -18.16 -5.30
C GLY A 523 21.76 -18.76 -4.58
N GLY A 524 21.63 -19.92 -3.91
CA GLY A 524 22.72 -20.53 -3.13
C GLY A 524 23.97 -20.84 -3.96
N VAL A 525 23.78 -21.33 -5.19
CA VAL A 525 24.87 -21.62 -6.14
C VAL A 525 25.59 -20.34 -6.55
N THR A 526 24.82 -19.29 -6.85
CA THR A 526 25.35 -17.97 -7.17
C THR A 526 26.17 -17.40 -6.01
N LEU A 527 25.69 -17.57 -4.76
CA LEU A 527 26.44 -17.16 -3.57
C LEU A 527 27.77 -17.92 -3.45
N LEU A 528 27.77 -19.24 -3.66
CA LEU A 528 28.99 -20.05 -3.61
C LEU A 528 30.00 -19.63 -4.70
N VAL A 529 29.57 -19.50 -5.95
CA VAL A 529 30.44 -19.12 -7.06
C VAL A 529 30.98 -17.69 -6.91
N ASN A 530 30.14 -16.76 -6.44
CA ASN A 530 30.58 -15.40 -6.13
C ASN A 530 31.58 -15.39 -4.98
N ALA A 531 31.33 -16.15 -3.91
CA ALA A 531 32.27 -16.28 -2.79
C ALA A 531 33.64 -16.74 -3.27
N VAL A 532 33.70 -17.78 -4.10
CA VAL A 532 34.94 -18.31 -4.67
C VAL A 532 35.66 -17.24 -5.51
N THR A 533 34.91 -16.53 -6.35
CA THR A 533 35.48 -15.51 -7.24
C THR A 533 36.06 -14.33 -6.44
N GLU A 534 35.28 -13.76 -5.52
CA GLU A 534 35.68 -12.63 -4.69
C GLU A 534 36.85 -12.99 -3.76
N TYR A 535 36.79 -14.17 -3.12
CA TYR A 535 37.84 -14.62 -2.20
C TYR A 535 39.16 -14.84 -2.94
N ASN A 536 39.14 -15.49 -4.11
CA ASN A 536 40.34 -15.70 -4.90
C ASN A 536 40.93 -14.38 -5.43
N ASN A 537 40.08 -13.40 -5.76
CA ASN A 537 40.53 -12.09 -6.19
C ASN A 537 41.29 -11.36 -5.09
N ALA A 538 40.82 -11.44 -3.84
CA ALA A 538 41.50 -10.84 -2.69
C ALA A 538 42.91 -11.44 -2.45
N PHE A 539 43.15 -12.70 -2.83
CA PHE A 539 44.46 -13.33 -2.72
C PHE A 539 45.50 -12.82 -3.73
N ASN A 540 45.10 -12.14 -4.82
CA ASN A 540 46.04 -11.60 -5.80
C ASN A 540 47.06 -10.63 -5.20
N ASP A 541 46.67 -9.90 -4.15
CA ASP A 541 47.55 -8.93 -3.47
C ASP A 541 48.56 -9.59 -2.52
N VAL A 542 48.33 -10.84 -2.11
CA VAL A 542 49.18 -11.62 -1.20
C VAL A 542 50.33 -12.33 -1.94
N VAL A 543 50.13 -12.63 -3.22
CA VAL A 543 51.10 -13.36 -4.05
C VAL A 543 52.21 -12.40 -4.51
N ASP A 544 53.13 -12.06 -3.62
CA ASP A 544 54.38 -11.36 -3.93
C ASP A 544 55.57 -12.32 -3.86
N GLY A 545 56.28 -12.48 -4.98
CA GLY A 545 57.51 -13.30 -5.07
C GLY A 545 57.31 -14.82 -5.27
N LYS A 546 56.08 -15.33 -5.25
CA LYS A 546 55.72 -16.68 -5.71
C LYS A 546 54.96 -16.58 -7.03
N PHE A 547 55.33 -17.36 -8.06
CA PHE A 547 54.69 -17.23 -9.39
C PHE A 547 53.22 -17.70 -9.39
N SER A 548 52.85 -18.69 -8.57
CA SER A 548 51.46 -19.15 -8.38
C SER A 548 51.29 -19.95 -7.08
N LEU A 549 50.08 -19.95 -6.50
CA LEU A 549 49.62 -20.80 -5.40
C LEU A 549 48.46 -21.67 -5.89
N ILE A 550 48.45 -22.95 -5.51
CA ILE A 550 47.44 -23.92 -5.93
C ILE A 550 46.89 -24.64 -4.69
N VAL A 551 45.57 -24.74 -4.60
CA VAL A 551 44.83 -25.55 -3.63
C VAL A 551 44.05 -26.61 -4.39
N GLU A 552 44.50 -27.86 -4.28
CA GLU A 552 43.86 -29.03 -4.90
C GLU A 552 42.99 -29.75 -3.86
N LYS A 553 41.72 -29.98 -4.18
CA LYS A 553 40.74 -30.76 -3.41
C LYS A 553 39.95 -31.68 -4.35
N GLU A 554 39.15 -32.60 -3.80
CA GLU A 554 38.50 -33.65 -4.61
C GLU A 554 37.47 -33.11 -5.61
N ASN A 555 36.68 -32.10 -5.19
CA ASN A 555 35.60 -31.52 -6.00
C ASN A 555 35.94 -30.13 -6.58
N VAL A 556 37.03 -29.50 -6.13
CA VAL A 556 37.44 -28.14 -6.54
C VAL A 556 38.95 -27.98 -6.57
N VAL A 557 39.47 -27.27 -7.58
CA VAL A 557 40.89 -26.87 -7.67
C VAL A 557 40.97 -25.36 -7.90
N ILE A 558 41.73 -24.67 -7.05
CA ILE A 558 41.89 -23.20 -7.09
C ILE A 558 43.36 -22.87 -7.35
N GLU A 559 43.63 -22.04 -8.37
CA GLU A 559 44.96 -21.48 -8.65
C GLU A 559 44.90 -19.95 -8.66
N VAL A 560 45.80 -19.30 -7.93
CA VAL A 560 45.95 -17.83 -7.88
C VAL A 560 47.42 -17.46 -8.10
N GLY A 561 47.73 -16.51 -8.97
CA GLY A 561 49.11 -16.19 -9.33
C GLY A 561 49.30 -14.83 -10.00
N LYS A 562 50.57 -14.47 -10.26
CA LYS A 562 50.95 -13.28 -11.04
C LYS A 562 51.88 -13.69 -12.17
N ALA A 563 51.51 -13.42 -13.42
CA ALA A 563 52.30 -13.76 -14.60
C ALA A 563 52.21 -12.66 -15.67
N SER A 564 53.11 -12.69 -16.66
CA SER A 564 52.95 -11.85 -17.85
C SER A 564 51.68 -12.26 -18.59
N SER A 565 50.93 -11.30 -19.15
CA SER A 565 49.69 -11.60 -19.88
C SER A 565 49.88 -12.68 -20.95
N ASP A 566 51.03 -12.70 -21.64
CA ASP A 566 51.35 -13.68 -22.69
C ASP A 566 51.71 -15.10 -22.17
N GLU A 567 51.95 -15.24 -20.86
CA GLU A 567 52.35 -16.48 -20.20
C GLU A 567 51.18 -17.20 -19.49
N ILE A 568 50.00 -16.57 -19.40
CA ILE A 568 48.84 -17.17 -18.72
C ILE A 568 48.13 -18.14 -19.67
N ILE A 569 48.21 -19.43 -19.34
CA ILE A 569 47.50 -20.54 -20.01
C ILE A 569 46.58 -21.19 -18.97
N VAL A 570 45.28 -21.27 -19.28
CA VAL A 570 44.28 -21.88 -18.38
C VAL A 570 43.52 -22.98 -19.12
N PRO A 571 43.50 -24.24 -18.63
CA PRO A 571 44.31 -24.79 -17.53
C PRO A 571 45.79 -24.97 -17.91
N ASP A 572 46.70 -24.73 -16.97
CA ASP A 572 48.11 -25.11 -17.10
C ASP A 572 48.32 -26.56 -16.63
N ARG A 573 48.31 -27.48 -17.59
CA ARG A 573 48.45 -28.93 -17.36
C ARG A 573 49.78 -29.35 -16.75
N SER A 574 50.78 -28.47 -16.70
CA SER A 574 52.08 -28.77 -16.11
C SER A 574 52.12 -28.60 -14.59
N LYS A 575 51.10 -27.94 -14.02
CA LYS A 575 51.05 -27.53 -12.61
C LYS A 575 50.07 -28.31 -11.75
N THR A 576 49.21 -29.13 -12.36
CA THR A 576 48.18 -29.91 -11.64
C THR A 576 48.48 -31.40 -11.62
N SER A 577 48.15 -32.07 -10.51
CA SER A 577 48.36 -33.51 -10.35
C SER A 577 47.15 -34.37 -10.76
N ASP A 578 45.97 -33.75 -10.92
CA ASP A 578 44.68 -34.41 -11.13
C ASP A 578 44.29 -34.64 -12.59
N SER A 579 43.93 -35.90 -12.91
CA SER A 579 43.66 -36.36 -14.27
C SER A 579 42.39 -35.78 -14.91
N TRP A 580 41.37 -35.42 -14.12
CA TRP A 580 40.09 -34.90 -14.64
C TRP A 580 40.20 -33.47 -15.19
N ILE A 581 41.20 -32.71 -14.74
CA ILE A 581 41.54 -31.40 -15.31
C ILE A 581 42.40 -31.57 -16.56
N ALA A 582 43.31 -32.56 -16.55
CA ALA A 582 44.19 -32.88 -17.68
C ALA A 582 43.43 -33.28 -18.96
N ASP A 583 42.24 -33.88 -18.82
CA ASP A 583 41.36 -34.29 -19.92
C ASP A 583 40.43 -33.17 -20.46
N SER A 584 40.45 -31.97 -19.86
CA SER A 584 39.63 -30.84 -20.33
C SER A 584 40.23 -30.20 -21.60
N ALA A 585 39.44 -30.13 -22.69
CA ALA A 585 39.94 -30.01 -24.06
C ALA A 585 40.32 -28.58 -24.54
N THR A 586 40.21 -27.54 -23.71
CA THR A 586 40.35 -26.14 -24.15
C THR A 586 41.40 -25.36 -23.36
N GLU A 587 42.52 -25.04 -23.99
CA GLU A 587 43.50 -24.06 -23.48
C GLU A 587 43.06 -22.64 -23.86
N ILE A 588 42.87 -21.78 -22.86
CA ILE A 588 42.59 -20.35 -23.05
C ILE A 588 43.91 -19.58 -22.85
N LYS A 589 44.32 -18.84 -23.89
CA LYS A 589 45.46 -17.91 -23.83
C LYS A 589 44.95 -16.48 -23.75
N LEU A 590 45.30 -15.78 -22.69
CA LEU A 590 44.97 -14.37 -22.53
C LEU A 590 45.95 -13.53 -23.35
N LYS A 591 45.46 -12.64 -24.23
CA LYS A 591 46.29 -11.65 -24.94
C LYS A 591 45.81 -10.26 -24.57
N THR A 592 46.66 -9.46 -23.93
CA THR A 592 46.33 -8.06 -23.60
C THR A 592 47.35 -7.12 -24.25
N ASN A 593 46.90 -6.24 -25.15
CA ASN A 593 47.78 -5.29 -25.87
C ASN A 593 48.08 -4.00 -25.06
N ARG A 594 47.67 -3.91 -23.79
CA ARG A 594 47.70 -2.66 -22.99
C ARG A 594 48.36 -2.76 -21.61
N CYS A 595 48.81 -3.94 -21.17
CA CYS A 595 49.37 -4.11 -19.82
C CYS A 595 50.89 -4.36 -19.91
N SER A 596 51.70 -3.34 -19.68
CA SER A 596 53.14 -3.50 -19.45
C SER A 596 53.38 -3.78 -17.95
N GLY A 597 53.35 -5.06 -17.53
CA GLY A 597 53.58 -5.49 -16.15
C GLY A 597 53.07 -6.92 -15.85
N LEU A 598 53.41 -7.46 -14.67
CA LEU A 598 52.84 -8.71 -14.16
C LEU A 598 51.34 -8.52 -13.85
N THR A 599 50.49 -9.41 -14.36
CA THR A 599 49.03 -9.40 -14.17
C THR A 599 48.64 -10.49 -13.17
N GLY A 600 47.83 -10.15 -12.16
CA GLY A 600 47.23 -11.12 -11.25
C GLY A 600 46.14 -11.93 -11.97
N TYR A 601 46.13 -13.24 -11.75
CA TYR A 601 45.12 -14.14 -12.29
C TYR A 601 44.64 -15.11 -11.22
N SER A 602 43.36 -15.49 -11.32
CA SER A 602 42.74 -16.55 -10.54
C SER A 602 42.01 -17.48 -11.51
N SER A 603 42.16 -18.78 -11.30
CA SER A 603 41.40 -19.81 -12.01
C SER A 603 40.85 -20.83 -11.03
N THR A 604 39.64 -21.33 -11.28
CA THR A 604 39.00 -22.34 -10.45
C THR A 604 38.31 -23.37 -11.31
N PHE A 605 38.57 -24.64 -11.00
CA PHE A 605 38.01 -25.79 -11.68
C PHE A 605 37.11 -26.54 -10.72
N TYR A 606 35.94 -26.97 -11.21
CA TYR A 606 34.98 -27.73 -10.43
C TYR A 606 34.72 -29.06 -11.11
N ARG A 607 34.73 -30.16 -10.34
CA ARG A 607 34.60 -31.52 -10.88
C ARG A 607 33.16 -31.89 -11.23
N ASN A 608 32.23 -31.62 -10.30
CA ASN A 608 30.84 -32.10 -10.35
C ASN A 608 29.79 -30.98 -10.48
N ILE A 609 30.23 -29.74 -10.72
CA ILE A 609 29.34 -28.57 -10.77
C ILE A 609 28.21 -28.71 -11.80
N SER A 610 28.43 -29.44 -12.90
CA SER A 610 27.42 -29.69 -13.94
C SER A 610 26.37 -30.72 -13.59
N ARG A 611 26.71 -31.65 -12.70
CA ARG A 611 25.78 -32.64 -12.18
C ARG A 611 24.96 -32.07 -11.04
N LEU A 612 25.60 -31.28 -10.18
CA LEU A 612 24.92 -30.55 -9.11
C LEU A 612 24.01 -29.45 -9.66
N PHE A 613 24.37 -28.83 -10.80
CA PHE A 613 23.65 -27.67 -11.37
C PHE A 613 23.46 -27.80 -12.90
N PRO A 614 22.56 -28.71 -13.35
CA PRO A 614 22.37 -28.97 -14.78
C PRO A 614 21.77 -27.79 -15.56
N GLU A 615 20.96 -26.92 -14.92
CA GLU A 615 20.31 -25.78 -15.59
C GLU A 615 21.16 -24.50 -15.64
N TYR A 616 22.24 -24.39 -14.86
CA TYR A 616 23.00 -23.13 -14.69
C TYR A 616 24.35 -23.09 -15.43
N LEU A 617 24.81 -24.18 -16.05
CA LEU A 617 26.04 -24.20 -16.85
C LEU A 617 25.83 -23.87 -18.32
N ILE A 618 25.21 -22.73 -18.58
CA ILE A 618 25.44 -21.97 -19.81
C ILE A 618 26.39 -20.83 -19.46
N LEU A 619 27.63 -21.17 -19.13
CA LEU A 619 28.75 -20.23 -19.17
C LEU A 619 29.15 -20.02 -20.64
N ASN A 620 28.40 -19.17 -21.34
CA ASN A 620 28.79 -18.63 -22.65
C ASN A 620 28.68 -17.11 -22.61
N GLY A 621 29.80 -16.47 -22.27
CA GLY A 621 30.40 -15.27 -22.87
C GLY A 621 29.60 -14.04 -23.32
N ASN A 622 28.27 -13.95 -23.23
CA ASN A 622 27.49 -12.80 -23.75
C ASN A 622 26.04 -12.72 -23.23
N SER A 623 25.73 -13.13 -21.99
CA SER A 623 24.41 -12.81 -21.40
C SER A 623 24.42 -12.68 -19.88
N VAL A 624 25.05 -11.61 -19.40
CA VAL A 624 24.61 -10.96 -18.16
C VAL A 624 23.57 -9.93 -18.58
N ASN A 625 22.27 -10.22 -18.44
CA ASN A 625 21.26 -9.15 -18.41
C ASN A 625 20.99 -8.72 -16.97
N GLY A 626 22.06 -8.40 -16.25
CA GLY A 626 22.08 -7.21 -15.41
C GLY A 626 22.18 -5.99 -16.33
N ALA A 627 21.07 -5.64 -16.98
CA ALA A 627 20.94 -4.35 -17.63
C ALA A 627 20.51 -3.32 -16.57
N TRP A 628 21.05 -2.09 -16.63
CA TRP A 628 20.29 -0.94 -16.12
C TRP A 628 18.94 -0.96 -16.83
N SER A 629 17.85 -0.74 -16.10
CA SER A 629 16.50 -0.66 -16.68
C SER A 629 16.53 0.27 -17.90
N SER A 630 16.33 -0.30 -19.09
CA SER A 630 16.17 0.42 -20.35
C SER A 630 14.81 1.10 -20.46
N PHE A 631 13.96 0.98 -19.42
CA PHE A 631 12.69 1.66 -19.36
C PHE A 631 12.94 3.16 -19.43
N GLY A 632 12.74 3.69 -20.63
CA GLY A 632 12.87 5.10 -20.92
C GLY A 632 14.24 5.62 -21.31
N SER A 633 15.22 4.80 -21.66
CA SER A 633 16.50 5.25 -22.22
C SER A 633 16.74 4.68 -23.62
N ARG A 634 17.16 5.51 -24.58
CA ARG A 634 17.51 5.11 -25.95
C ARG A 634 18.89 5.65 -26.34
N VAL A 635 19.78 4.80 -26.82
CA VAL A 635 21.05 5.24 -27.41
C VAL A 635 20.77 5.88 -28.76
N VAL A 636 21.23 7.12 -28.95
CA VAL A 636 21.03 7.90 -30.18
C VAL A 636 22.21 7.78 -31.11
N ASP A 637 23.44 7.76 -30.57
CA ASP A 637 24.68 7.67 -31.36
C ASP A 637 25.80 7.01 -30.55
N ALA A 638 26.66 6.22 -31.19
CA ALA A 638 27.77 5.51 -30.55
C ALA A 638 28.97 5.40 -31.48
N THR A 639 30.13 5.86 -30.99
CA THR A 639 31.45 5.70 -31.63
C THR A 639 32.43 5.06 -30.66
N ASP A 640 33.63 4.69 -31.13
CA ASP A 640 34.71 4.11 -30.31
C ASP A 640 35.22 5.02 -29.18
N SER A 641 34.77 6.28 -29.13
CA SER A 641 35.23 7.29 -28.17
C SER A 641 34.12 7.93 -27.32
N TYR A 642 32.85 7.90 -27.75
CA TYR A 642 31.74 8.36 -26.92
C TYR A 642 30.40 7.71 -27.34
N THR A 643 29.47 7.66 -26.39
CA THR A 643 28.10 7.20 -26.60
C THR A 643 27.12 8.26 -26.09
N THR A 644 26.09 8.55 -26.88
CA THR A 644 25.08 9.59 -26.61
C THR A 644 23.72 8.92 -26.41
N CYS A 645 23.05 9.21 -25.29
CA CYS A 645 21.78 8.60 -24.90
C CYS A 645 20.68 9.65 -24.66
N GLU A 646 19.43 9.29 -24.98
CA GLU A 646 18.18 10.04 -24.78
C GLU A 646 17.33 9.36 -23.70
N TYR A 647 16.69 10.12 -22.80
CA TYR A 647 15.82 9.60 -21.74
C TYR A 647 14.38 10.16 -21.83
N ASN A 648 13.35 9.38 -21.46
CA ASN A 648 11.93 9.74 -21.63
C ASN A 648 11.13 9.97 -20.32
N HIS A 649 11.79 10.10 -19.17
CA HIS A 649 11.11 10.37 -17.89
C HIS A 649 10.97 11.88 -17.63
N THR A 650 9.76 12.30 -17.23
CA THR A 650 9.37 13.70 -17.00
C THR A 650 9.75 14.20 -15.60
N THR A 651 9.50 15.48 -15.29
CA THR A 651 10.02 16.24 -14.14
C THR A 651 9.12 16.35 -12.91
N ASN A 652 9.77 16.56 -11.75
CA ASN A 652 9.19 16.73 -10.42
C ASN A 652 9.24 18.21 -9.93
N PHE A 653 8.19 18.69 -9.25
CA PHE A 653 8.14 20.00 -8.57
C PHE A 653 9.21 20.22 -7.49
N ALA A 654 9.72 19.16 -6.87
CA ALA A 654 10.78 19.26 -5.87
C ALA A 654 12.03 19.98 -6.44
N ILE A 655 12.24 19.99 -7.76
CA ILE A 655 13.33 20.71 -8.43
C ILE A 655 13.27 22.23 -8.17
N LEU A 656 12.10 22.82 -7.91
CA LEU A 656 11.97 24.25 -7.63
C LEU A 656 12.62 24.68 -6.30
N MET A 657 12.72 23.77 -5.33
CA MET A 657 13.28 24.03 -4.00
C MET A 657 14.53 23.18 -3.68
N SER A 658 14.63 21.96 -4.23
CA SER A 658 15.75 21.03 -4.09
C SER A 658 16.16 20.44 -5.46
N PRO A 659 16.82 21.23 -6.33
CA PRO A 659 17.31 20.74 -7.62
C PRO A 659 18.46 19.73 -7.41
N GLY A 660 18.25 18.49 -7.87
CA GLY A 660 19.32 17.47 -7.99
C GLY A 660 19.55 16.55 -6.79
N ARG A 661 18.74 16.60 -5.72
CA ARG A 661 18.91 15.75 -4.51
C ARG A 661 17.82 14.70 -4.29
N THR A 662 17.16 14.25 -5.36
CA THR A 662 16.12 13.20 -5.26
C THR A 662 16.72 11.82 -5.54
N PRO A 663 16.63 10.85 -4.61
CA PRO A 663 17.03 9.47 -4.86
C PRO A 663 16.31 8.88 -6.08
N LEU A 664 16.99 8.05 -6.88
CA LEU A 664 16.49 7.51 -8.15
C LEU A 664 15.15 6.75 -7.98
N SER A 665 14.94 6.09 -6.83
CA SER A 665 13.70 5.39 -6.47
C SER A 665 12.47 6.30 -6.31
N HIS A 666 12.67 7.59 -6.04
CA HIS A 666 11.60 8.56 -5.82
C HIS A 666 11.38 9.51 -7.00
N GLN A 667 12.29 9.54 -7.98
CA GLN A 667 12.17 10.44 -9.13
C GLN A 667 10.90 10.18 -9.96
N LEU A 668 10.60 8.91 -10.25
CA LEU A 668 9.43 8.54 -11.06
C LEU A 668 8.09 8.82 -10.34
N PRO A 669 7.86 8.41 -9.07
CA PRO A 669 6.62 8.74 -8.36
C PRO A 669 6.38 10.25 -8.21
N LEU A 670 7.39 11.03 -7.81
CA LEU A 670 7.20 12.47 -7.65
C LEU A 670 7.02 13.19 -8.99
N SER A 671 7.65 12.71 -10.05
CA SER A 671 7.42 13.20 -11.41
C SER A 671 5.99 12.95 -11.87
N LEU A 672 5.48 11.74 -11.68
CA LEU A 672 4.11 11.37 -12.05
C LEU A 672 3.07 12.21 -11.29
N ILE A 673 3.26 12.36 -9.97
CA ILE A 673 2.41 13.20 -9.12
C ILE A 673 2.44 14.66 -9.59
N SER A 674 3.63 15.19 -9.91
CA SER A 674 3.79 16.56 -10.36
C SER A 674 3.16 16.80 -11.74
N ALA A 675 3.36 15.88 -12.69
CA ALA A 675 2.85 15.99 -14.05
C ALA A 675 1.31 15.90 -14.11
N ILE A 676 0.74 14.84 -13.52
CA ILE A 676 -0.73 14.68 -13.42
C ILE A 676 -1.32 15.84 -12.62
N GLY A 677 -0.67 16.19 -11.51
CA GLY A 677 -1.08 17.27 -10.63
C GLY A 677 -1.15 18.64 -11.30
N CYS A 678 -0.10 19.03 -12.03
CA CYS A 678 -0.08 20.24 -12.86
C CYS A 678 -1.22 20.23 -13.89
N GLY A 679 -1.39 19.12 -14.61
CA GLY A 679 -2.42 19.00 -15.65
C GLY A 679 -3.82 19.23 -15.10
N VAL A 680 -4.14 18.59 -13.97
CA VAL A 680 -5.41 18.75 -13.26
C VAL A 680 -5.57 20.19 -12.74
N SER A 681 -4.53 20.77 -12.16
CA SER A 681 -4.54 22.15 -11.65
C SER A 681 -4.81 23.16 -12.77
N ILE A 682 -4.13 23.03 -13.92
CA ILE A 682 -4.34 23.86 -15.12
C ILE A 682 -5.79 23.74 -15.60
N LEU A 683 -6.35 22.52 -15.70
CA LEU A 683 -7.73 22.30 -16.12
C LEU A 683 -8.72 23.10 -15.26
N PHE A 684 -8.60 23.02 -13.93
CA PHE A 684 -9.49 23.73 -13.01
C PHE A 684 -9.28 25.24 -13.00
N LEU A 685 -8.05 25.72 -13.21
CA LEU A 685 -7.76 27.15 -13.38
C LEU A 685 -8.38 27.69 -14.67
N VAL A 686 -8.28 26.94 -15.79
CA VAL A 686 -8.92 27.30 -17.06
C VAL A 686 -10.43 27.36 -16.92
N ILE A 687 -11.06 26.36 -16.28
CA ILE A 687 -12.50 26.39 -15.96
C ILE A 687 -12.85 27.66 -15.17
N THR A 688 -12.04 28.01 -14.18
CA THR A 688 -12.25 29.21 -13.35
C THR A 688 -12.20 30.49 -14.18
N VAL A 689 -11.20 30.64 -15.05
CA VAL A 689 -11.07 31.80 -15.95
C VAL A 689 -12.25 31.87 -16.93
N VAL A 690 -12.60 30.76 -17.57
CA VAL A 690 -13.70 30.69 -18.54
C VAL A 690 -15.03 31.07 -17.89
N VAL A 691 -15.35 30.52 -16.71
CA VAL A 691 -16.62 30.84 -16.02
C VAL A 691 -16.70 32.32 -15.65
N HIS A 692 -15.62 32.89 -15.10
CA HIS A 692 -15.60 34.30 -14.72
C HIS A 692 -15.60 35.24 -15.93
N PHE A 693 -14.99 34.84 -17.06
CA PHE A 693 -15.05 35.58 -18.31
C PHE A 693 -16.46 35.58 -18.91
N VAL A 694 -17.13 34.42 -18.99
CA VAL A 694 -18.52 34.33 -19.48
C VAL A 694 -19.49 35.11 -18.59
N LEU A 695 -19.26 35.08 -17.28
CA LEU A 695 -20.09 35.77 -16.30
C LEU A 695 -19.57 37.17 -15.94
N TRP A 696 -18.65 37.73 -16.74
CA TRP A 696 -17.94 38.98 -16.41
C TRP A 696 -18.89 40.12 -16.05
N ASN A 697 -19.90 40.35 -16.90
CA ASN A 697 -20.90 41.40 -16.71
C ASN A 697 -21.78 41.22 -15.45
N TYR A 698 -21.73 40.06 -14.78
CA TYR A 698 -22.51 39.74 -13.60
C TYR A 698 -21.67 39.62 -12.32
N VAL A 699 -20.37 39.36 -12.43
CA VAL A 699 -19.48 38.99 -11.29
C VAL A 699 -18.23 39.89 -11.19
N ALA A 700 -17.97 40.77 -12.17
CA ALA A 700 -16.79 41.63 -12.17
C ALA A 700 -16.78 42.58 -10.96
N ASN A 701 -15.75 42.44 -10.13
CA ASN A 701 -15.42 43.33 -9.02
C ASN A 701 -13.90 43.26 -8.77
N ASP A 702 -13.41 44.03 -7.80
CA ASP A 702 -11.99 44.09 -7.45
C ASP A 702 -11.40 42.72 -7.01
N ARG A 703 -12.21 41.88 -6.35
CA ARG A 703 -11.86 40.50 -5.98
C ARG A 703 -11.67 39.63 -7.22
N THR A 704 -12.61 39.68 -8.14
CA THR A 704 -12.60 38.90 -9.39
C THR A 704 -11.44 39.33 -10.27
N LYS A 705 -11.14 40.63 -10.38
CA LYS A 705 -9.99 41.15 -11.15
C LYS A 705 -8.66 40.62 -10.61
N THR A 706 -8.47 40.65 -9.29
CA THR A 706 -7.24 40.15 -8.64
C THR A 706 -7.11 38.63 -8.81
N LEU A 707 -8.20 37.88 -8.61
CA LEU A 707 -8.26 36.43 -8.80
C LEU A 707 -7.95 36.00 -10.24
N MET A 708 -8.47 36.72 -11.25
CA MET A 708 -8.20 36.40 -12.65
C MET A 708 -6.72 36.58 -13.00
N ASN A 709 -6.08 37.64 -12.49
CA ASN A 709 -4.64 37.84 -12.69
C ASN A 709 -3.82 36.70 -12.06
N LEU A 710 -4.18 36.26 -10.84
CA LEU A 710 -3.56 35.10 -10.20
C LEU A 710 -3.75 33.81 -10.99
N CYS A 711 -4.97 33.52 -11.48
CA CYS A 711 -5.23 32.31 -12.25
C CYS A 711 -4.46 32.29 -13.58
N VAL A 712 -4.39 33.43 -14.29
CA VAL A 712 -3.66 33.55 -15.56
C VAL A 712 -2.16 33.38 -15.34
N ALA A 713 -1.60 33.98 -14.29
CA ALA A 713 -0.19 33.84 -13.95
C ALA A 713 0.16 32.38 -13.62
N LEU A 714 -0.63 31.72 -12.76
CA LEU A 714 -0.43 30.30 -12.41
C LEU A 714 -0.52 29.36 -13.61
N ILE A 715 -1.48 29.58 -14.53
CA ILE A 715 -1.58 28.79 -15.76
C ILE A 715 -0.30 28.95 -16.59
N LEU A 716 0.17 30.19 -16.76
CA LEU A 716 1.36 30.46 -17.55
C LEU A 716 2.61 29.84 -16.91
N SER A 717 2.78 29.96 -15.59
CA SER A 717 3.87 29.32 -14.83
C SER A 717 3.86 27.80 -15.00
N TYR A 718 2.72 27.14 -14.84
CA TYR A 718 2.62 25.68 -14.95
C TYR A 718 2.81 25.16 -16.37
N VAL A 719 2.31 25.88 -17.38
CA VAL A 719 2.52 25.52 -18.79
C VAL A 719 4.00 25.63 -19.15
N ILE A 720 4.67 26.72 -18.78
CA ILE A 720 6.11 26.89 -19.03
C ILE A 720 6.91 25.85 -18.24
N PHE A 721 6.49 25.52 -17.03
CA PHE A 721 7.15 24.51 -16.19
C PHE A 721 7.07 23.12 -16.85
N LEU A 722 5.87 22.67 -17.23
CA LEU A 722 5.68 21.37 -17.87
C LEU A 722 6.36 21.26 -19.23
N ALA A 723 6.32 22.32 -20.04
CA ALA A 723 6.83 22.28 -21.41
C ALA A 723 8.34 22.58 -21.53
N GLY A 724 8.90 23.35 -20.58
CA GLY A 724 10.21 23.99 -20.73
C GLY A 724 11.32 23.47 -19.82
N ILE A 725 11.00 22.93 -18.65
CA ILE A 725 12.01 22.62 -17.61
C ILE A 725 13.05 21.57 -18.07
N THR A 726 12.70 20.68 -19.01
CA THR A 726 13.57 19.63 -19.55
C THR A 726 14.29 20.01 -20.85
N ARG A 727 14.06 21.21 -21.39
CA ARG A 727 14.59 21.63 -22.70
C ARG A 727 16.04 22.13 -22.60
N THR A 728 16.95 21.24 -22.23
CA THR A 728 18.37 21.55 -21.99
C THR A 728 19.24 21.54 -23.26
N ASP A 729 18.72 21.05 -24.39
CA ASP A 729 19.46 20.88 -25.65
C ASP A 729 20.11 22.17 -26.17
N ASN A 730 19.44 23.32 -25.96
CA ASN A 730 19.94 24.62 -26.37
C ASN A 730 20.10 25.53 -25.15
N LYS A 731 21.35 25.85 -24.81
CA LYS A 731 21.70 26.71 -23.66
C LYS A 731 20.95 28.05 -23.66
N VAL A 732 20.78 28.69 -24.83
CA VAL A 732 20.08 29.98 -24.93
C VAL A 732 18.59 29.82 -24.62
N VAL A 733 17.97 28.78 -25.16
CA VAL A 733 16.55 28.46 -24.91
C VAL A 733 16.35 28.09 -23.44
N CYS A 734 17.24 27.27 -22.88
CA CYS A 734 17.18 26.82 -21.50
C CYS A 734 17.35 27.98 -20.51
N SER A 735 18.31 28.89 -20.75
CA SER A 735 18.46 30.11 -19.95
C SER A 735 17.27 31.04 -20.07
N ALA A 736 16.69 31.20 -21.26
CA ALA A 736 15.47 31.99 -21.45
C ALA A 736 14.27 31.40 -20.68
N ILE A 737 14.10 30.08 -20.70
CA ILE A 737 13.07 29.37 -19.93
C ILE A 737 13.31 29.57 -18.42
N ALA A 738 14.54 29.42 -17.94
CA ALA A 738 14.88 29.60 -16.53
C ALA A 738 14.58 31.03 -16.05
N VAL A 739 14.95 32.06 -16.82
CA VAL A 739 14.63 33.47 -16.52
C VAL A 739 13.12 33.69 -16.49
N THR A 740 12.40 33.13 -17.47
CA THR A 740 10.95 33.27 -17.56
C THR A 740 10.24 32.60 -16.39
N LEU A 741 10.63 31.38 -16.03
CA LEU A 741 10.08 30.67 -14.87
C LEU A 741 10.38 31.42 -13.57
N HIS A 742 11.59 31.97 -13.40
CA HIS A 742 11.95 32.76 -12.22
C HIS A 742 11.02 33.97 -12.07
N TYR A 743 10.79 34.71 -13.15
CA TYR A 743 9.87 35.85 -13.16
C TYR A 743 8.43 35.46 -12.87
N MET A 744 7.95 34.40 -13.52
CA MET A 744 6.57 33.95 -13.41
C MET A 744 6.21 33.45 -12.00
N PHE A 745 7.07 32.63 -11.38
CA PHE A 745 6.82 32.16 -10.00
C PHE A 745 6.93 33.29 -8.96
N LEU A 746 7.83 34.26 -9.11
CA LEU A 746 7.84 35.44 -8.23
C LEU A 746 6.59 36.31 -8.40
N THR A 747 6.07 36.39 -9.62
CA THR A 747 4.80 37.07 -9.92
C THR A 747 3.62 36.35 -9.27
N ASP A 748 3.61 35.01 -9.27
CA ASP A 748 2.61 34.22 -8.56
C ASP A 748 2.60 34.53 -7.06
N PHE A 749 3.77 34.56 -6.41
CA PHE A 749 3.87 34.94 -5.00
C PHE A 749 3.36 36.37 -4.74
N ALA A 750 3.74 37.34 -5.58
CA ALA A 750 3.26 38.71 -5.44
C ALA A 750 1.74 38.82 -5.60
N LEU A 751 1.14 38.05 -6.52
CA LEU A 751 -0.31 37.98 -6.72
C LEU A 751 -1.03 37.25 -5.58
N MET A 752 -0.44 36.21 -5.00
CA MET A 752 -0.97 35.56 -3.77
C MET A 752 -0.97 36.53 -2.59
N LEU A 753 0.08 37.34 -2.43
CA LEU A 753 0.12 38.42 -1.43
C LEU A 753 -0.94 39.49 -1.69
N ALA A 754 -1.13 39.90 -2.95
CA ALA A 754 -2.14 40.87 -3.31
C ALA A 754 -3.57 40.38 -2.99
N GLU A 755 -3.83 39.10 -3.22
CA GLU A 755 -5.09 38.43 -2.87
C GLU A 755 -5.31 38.42 -1.36
N ALA A 756 -4.28 38.06 -0.57
CA ALA A 756 -4.32 38.07 0.89
C ALA A 756 -4.60 39.48 1.44
N ILE A 757 -3.91 40.51 0.94
CA ILE A 757 -4.13 41.92 1.32
C ILE A 757 -5.57 42.35 0.97
N HIS A 758 -6.07 41.97 -0.20
CA HIS A 758 -7.42 42.31 -0.63
C HIS A 758 -8.47 41.69 0.30
N ILE A 759 -8.34 40.41 0.66
CA ILE A 759 -9.24 39.74 1.62
C ILE A 759 -9.16 40.37 3.00
N MET A 760 -7.95 40.64 3.51
CA MET A 760 -7.76 41.29 4.80
C MET A 760 -8.46 42.64 4.86
N ARG A 761 -8.33 43.46 3.82
CA ARG A 761 -8.97 44.79 3.79
C ARG A 761 -10.49 44.68 3.77
N MET A 762 -11.08 43.73 3.05
CA MET A 762 -12.53 43.50 3.06
C MET A 762 -13.06 43.08 4.44
N VAL A 763 -12.27 42.32 5.22
CA VAL A 763 -12.68 41.82 6.54
C VAL A 763 -12.42 42.85 7.65
N VAL A 764 -11.32 43.59 7.57
CA VAL A 764 -10.86 44.51 8.63
C VAL A 764 -11.45 45.92 8.46
N ILE A 765 -11.60 46.42 7.23
CA ILE A 765 -12.05 47.79 6.96
C ILE A 765 -13.54 47.77 6.59
N ILE A 766 -14.36 48.33 7.47
CA ILE A 766 -15.83 48.29 7.36
C ILE A 766 -16.35 49.27 6.26
N PHE A 767 -15.56 50.29 5.87
CA PHE A 767 -15.89 51.25 4.79
C PHE A 767 -14.68 51.61 3.92
N PRO A 768 -14.30 50.80 2.92
CA PRO A 768 -13.22 51.15 2.00
C PRO A 768 -13.68 52.26 1.02
N THR A 769 -13.07 53.44 1.07
CA THR A 769 -13.45 54.60 0.25
C THR A 769 -12.79 54.66 -1.14
N ARG A 770 -11.70 53.90 -1.38
CA ARG A 770 -10.99 53.83 -2.68
C ARG A 770 -10.44 52.43 -2.97
N SER A 771 -10.57 52.00 -4.23
CA SER A 771 -9.98 50.75 -4.76
C SER A 771 -8.45 50.84 -4.83
N ILE A 772 -7.75 49.93 -4.14
CA ILE A 772 -6.28 49.84 -4.20
C ILE A 772 -5.80 48.95 -5.36
N VAL A 773 -6.71 48.16 -5.95
CA VAL A 773 -6.38 47.12 -6.94
C VAL A 773 -5.66 47.70 -8.16
N HIS A 774 -6.03 48.90 -8.58
CA HIS A 774 -5.39 49.61 -9.70
C HIS A 774 -3.92 49.99 -9.43
N LYS A 775 -3.49 50.06 -8.16
CA LYS A 775 -2.08 50.27 -7.78
C LYS A 775 -1.37 48.95 -7.47
N LEU A 776 -2.09 48.01 -6.86
CA LEU A 776 -1.56 46.73 -6.39
C LEU A 776 -1.22 45.77 -7.54
N ILE A 777 -2.08 45.65 -8.55
CA ILE A 777 -1.83 44.74 -9.69
C ILE A 777 -0.56 45.14 -10.46
N PRO A 778 -0.35 46.39 -10.89
CA PRO A 778 0.90 46.78 -11.56
C PRO A 778 2.15 46.50 -10.71
N ALA A 779 2.08 46.69 -9.39
CA ALA A 779 3.20 46.40 -8.50
C ALA A 779 3.57 44.89 -8.49
N CYS A 780 2.59 44.00 -8.62
CA CYS A 780 2.81 42.55 -8.66
C CYS A 780 3.59 42.08 -9.89
N TRP A 781 3.56 42.85 -10.99
CA TRP A 781 4.32 42.54 -12.21
C TRP A 781 5.67 43.26 -12.23
N ILE A 782 5.73 44.51 -11.76
CA ILE A 782 6.95 45.34 -11.80
C ILE A 782 8.00 44.89 -10.79
N VAL A 783 7.61 44.54 -9.56
CA VAL A 783 8.57 44.17 -8.50
C VAL A 783 9.33 42.87 -8.86
N PRO A 784 8.67 41.76 -9.26
CA PRO A 784 9.36 40.58 -9.78
C PRO A 784 10.25 40.87 -10.99
N ALA A 785 9.80 41.70 -11.94
CA ALA A 785 10.60 42.07 -13.10
C ALA A 785 11.91 42.79 -12.69
N GLY A 786 11.85 43.66 -11.69
CA GLY A 786 13.02 44.32 -11.12
C GLY A 786 14.00 43.34 -10.46
N ILE A 787 13.49 42.42 -9.63
CA ILE A 787 14.32 41.40 -8.95
C ILE A 787 15.02 40.51 -9.98
N VAL A 788 14.29 39.99 -10.96
CA VAL A 788 14.85 39.12 -11.99
C VAL A 788 15.80 39.88 -12.91
N GLY A 789 15.46 41.12 -13.29
CA GLY A 789 16.32 41.96 -14.11
C GLY A 789 17.66 42.29 -13.45
N ILE A 790 17.66 42.62 -12.16
CA ILE A 790 18.89 42.82 -11.36
C ILE A 790 19.67 41.50 -11.26
N SER A 791 18.99 40.39 -10.96
CA SER A 791 19.62 39.08 -10.80
C SER A 791 20.26 38.59 -12.11
N ALA A 792 19.58 38.74 -13.24
CA ALA A 792 20.06 38.35 -14.57
C ALA A 792 21.20 39.24 -15.07
N SER A 793 21.14 40.55 -14.80
CA SER A 793 22.19 41.49 -15.19
C SER A 793 23.45 41.35 -14.33
N ALA A 794 23.31 41.21 -13.00
CA ALA A 794 24.44 41.03 -12.08
C ALA A 794 25.22 39.74 -12.35
N THR A 795 24.52 38.66 -12.72
CA THR A 795 25.14 37.35 -13.01
C THR A 795 25.56 37.16 -14.46
N ARG A 796 25.21 38.10 -15.37
CA ARG A 796 25.39 37.95 -16.83
C ARG A 796 24.79 36.64 -17.35
N LEU A 797 23.60 36.27 -16.85
CA LEU A 797 22.90 35.02 -17.14
C LEU A 797 23.59 33.73 -16.65
N ASN A 798 24.77 33.83 -16.02
CA ASN A 798 25.44 32.66 -15.45
C ASN A 798 24.64 32.15 -14.24
N GLY A 799 24.31 30.86 -14.24
CA GLY A 799 23.47 30.24 -13.21
C GLY A 799 21.97 30.15 -13.58
N TYR A 800 21.55 30.66 -14.75
CA TYR A 800 20.22 30.41 -15.32
C TYR A 800 20.25 29.20 -16.27
N GLY A 801 19.87 28.03 -15.75
CA GLY A 801 19.88 26.74 -16.46
C GLY A 801 21.16 25.94 -16.21
N ASN A 802 21.05 24.60 -16.19
CA ASN A 802 22.17 23.68 -16.16
C ASN A 802 22.01 22.57 -17.23
N GLN A 803 22.87 21.54 -17.21
CA GLN A 803 22.82 20.42 -18.15
C GLN A 803 21.65 19.45 -17.90
N GLN A 804 21.02 19.49 -16.73
CA GLN A 804 19.97 18.55 -16.31
C GLN A 804 18.55 19.15 -16.36
N PHE A 805 18.41 20.46 -16.14
CA PHE A 805 17.15 21.19 -16.07
C PHE A 805 17.34 22.70 -16.30
N CYS A 806 16.30 23.33 -16.86
CA CYS A 806 16.25 24.76 -17.16
C CYS A 806 15.74 25.58 -15.97
N TRP A 807 16.49 25.53 -14.86
CA TRP A 807 16.20 26.21 -13.60
C TRP A 807 17.46 26.86 -12.99
N LEU A 808 17.28 27.63 -11.90
CA LEU A 808 18.40 28.32 -11.23
C LEU A 808 19.35 27.33 -10.56
N THR A 809 20.67 27.55 -10.68
CA THR A 809 21.68 26.65 -10.10
C THR A 809 21.94 26.93 -8.61
N LEU A 810 22.28 25.87 -7.87
CA LEU A 810 22.71 25.96 -6.46
C LEU A 810 24.13 26.52 -6.33
N GLU A 811 25.02 26.16 -7.26
CA GLU A 811 26.46 26.48 -7.23
C GLU A 811 26.75 27.99 -7.23
N SER A 812 25.88 28.78 -7.87
CA SER A 812 26.05 30.23 -7.99
C SER A 812 25.39 31.02 -6.85
N ASN A 813 24.79 30.34 -5.85
CA ASN A 813 23.91 30.92 -4.83
C ASN A 813 22.73 31.75 -5.38
N LEU A 814 22.51 31.74 -6.69
CA LEU A 814 21.48 32.52 -7.37
C LEU A 814 20.07 32.07 -6.99
N ILE A 815 19.90 30.82 -6.55
CA ILE A 815 18.62 30.29 -6.03
C ILE A 815 18.03 31.16 -4.90
N TRP A 816 18.87 31.85 -4.11
CA TRP A 816 18.41 32.74 -3.04
C TRP A 816 17.69 33.99 -3.54
N ALA A 817 17.92 34.40 -4.80
CA ALA A 817 17.15 35.46 -5.44
C ALA A 817 15.67 35.08 -5.63
N PHE A 818 15.37 33.77 -5.62
CA PHE A 818 14.01 33.23 -5.62
C PHE A 818 13.53 32.90 -4.21
N ILE A 819 14.28 32.10 -3.46
CA ILE A 819 13.87 31.59 -2.13
C ILE A 819 13.66 32.72 -1.12
N GLY A 820 14.54 33.73 -1.09
CA GLY A 820 14.45 34.84 -0.13
C GLY A 820 13.14 35.63 -0.26
N PRO A 821 12.82 36.18 -1.45
CA PRO A 821 11.54 36.86 -1.68
C PRO A 821 10.32 35.96 -1.44
N ALA A 822 10.38 34.68 -1.82
CA ALA A 822 9.28 33.73 -1.60
C ALA A 822 8.99 33.53 -0.11
N LEU A 823 10.02 33.30 0.72
CA LEU A 823 9.87 33.15 2.17
C LEU A 823 9.32 34.41 2.83
N LEU A 824 9.75 35.60 2.38
CA LEU A 824 9.23 36.87 2.89
C LEU A 824 7.72 37.02 2.61
N VAL A 825 7.29 36.69 1.40
CA VAL A 825 5.86 36.72 1.02
C VAL A 825 5.05 35.73 1.86
N ILE A 826 5.54 34.50 2.01
CA ILE A 826 4.89 33.45 2.82
C ILE A 826 4.71 33.92 4.27
N LEU A 827 5.73 34.52 4.87
CA LEU A 827 5.68 35.06 6.22
C LEU A 827 4.62 36.16 6.36
N ILE A 828 4.58 37.10 5.42
CA ILE A 828 3.57 38.18 5.42
C ILE A 828 2.16 37.60 5.26
N ASN A 829 1.96 36.63 4.36
CA ASN A 829 0.68 35.96 4.17
C ASN A 829 0.21 35.24 5.44
N PHE A 830 1.11 34.58 6.16
CA PHE A 830 0.80 33.94 7.43
C PHE A 830 0.30 34.95 8.48
N ILE A 831 0.97 36.11 8.60
CA ILE A 831 0.54 37.21 9.49
C ILE A 831 -0.85 37.73 9.08
N ILE A 832 -1.07 37.92 7.78
CA ILE A 832 -2.37 38.38 7.24
C ILE A 832 -3.50 37.38 7.57
N ILE A 833 -3.25 36.08 7.49
CA ILE A 833 -4.24 35.04 7.87
C ILE A 833 -4.62 35.18 9.33
N ILE A 834 -3.65 35.31 10.23
CA ILE A 834 -3.90 35.45 11.67
C ILE A 834 -4.79 36.66 11.94
N ILE A 835 -4.46 37.81 11.36
CA ILE A 835 -5.25 39.05 11.52
C ILE A 835 -6.66 38.87 10.96
N THR A 836 -6.78 38.30 9.76
CA THR A 836 -8.07 38.10 9.07
C THR A 836 -8.97 37.15 9.84
N VAL A 837 -8.45 36.00 10.30
CA VAL A 837 -9.20 35.03 11.09
C VAL A 837 -9.58 35.62 12.44
N HIS A 838 -8.66 36.28 13.15
CA HIS A 838 -8.96 36.93 14.44
C HIS A 838 -10.09 37.95 14.30
N LYS A 839 -10.05 38.79 13.25
CA LYS A 839 -11.08 39.80 13.00
C LYS A 839 -12.42 39.19 12.54
N MET A 840 -12.38 38.12 11.75
CA MET A 840 -13.57 37.35 11.36
C MET A 840 -14.26 36.72 12.58
N MET A 841 -13.50 36.15 13.51
CA MET A 841 -14.01 35.50 14.73
C MET A 841 -14.57 36.50 15.76
N THR A 842 -14.10 37.75 15.74
CA THR A 842 -14.58 38.84 16.61
C THR A 842 -15.72 39.67 16.00
N THR A 843 -16.19 39.32 14.81
CA THR A 843 -17.32 40.00 14.15
C THR A 843 -18.64 39.72 14.88
N ARG A 844 -19.49 40.74 15.10
CA ARG A 844 -20.72 40.69 15.93
C ARG A 844 -21.66 39.51 15.64
N GLY A 845 -21.79 39.08 14.37
CA GLY A 845 -22.62 37.94 13.98
C GLY A 845 -22.05 36.55 14.30
N LEU A 846 -20.72 36.42 14.45
CA LEU A 846 -20.07 35.19 14.91
C LEU A 846 -19.82 35.21 16.41
N ALA A 847 -19.57 36.37 17.02
CA ALA A 847 -19.36 36.51 18.46
C ALA A 847 -20.54 35.97 19.31
N ALA A 848 -21.77 36.06 18.78
CA ALA A 848 -23.00 35.56 19.41
C ALA A 848 -23.26 34.05 19.23
N LYS A 849 -22.46 33.33 18.41
CA LYS A 849 -22.66 31.89 18.15
C LYS A 849 -21.95 30.99 19.16
N SER A 850 -22.44 29.75 19.31
CA SER A 850 -21.83 28.69 20.13
C SER A 850 -20.39 28.40 19.69
N LEU A 851 -19.52 27.99 20.63
CA LEU A 851 -18.12 27.63 20.38
C LEU A 851 -17.98 26.55 19.28
N LYS A 852 -18.90 25.57 19.24
CA LYS A 852 -18.92 24.50 18.22
C LYS A 852 -19.19 25.03 16.81
N GLU A 853 -20.08 26.02 16.69
CA GLU A 853 -20.38 26.66 15.41
C GLU A 853 -19.27 27.63 14.97
N LYS A 854 -18.67 28.36 15.92
CA LYS A 854 -17.49 29.21 15.70
C LYS A 854 -16.32 28.38 15.16
N SER A 855 -16.02 27.24 15.79
CA SER A 855 -14.93 26.35 15.34
C SER A 855 -15.22 25.72 13.98
N LYS A 856 -16.46 25.30 13.70
CA LYS A 856 -16.85 24.75 12.38
C LYS A 856 -16.71 25.77 11.24
N ILE A 857 -17.10 27.02 11.48
CA ILE A 857 -16.97 28.09 10.48
C ILE A 857 -15.51 28.53 10.34
N GLY A 858 -14.76 28.67 11.45
CA GLY A 858 -13.35 29.02 11.44
C GLY A 858 -12.49 27.99 10.71
N LEU A 859 -12.67 26.70 11.00
CA LEU A 859 -11.97 25.60 10.34
C LEU A 859 -12.27 25.54 8.85
N LYS A 860 -13.54 25.71 8.46
CA LYS A 860 -13.94 25.79 7.05
C LYS A 860 -13.23 26.95 6.34
N SER A 861 -13.11 28.11 6.97
CA SER A 861 -12.41 29.25 6.38
C SER A 861 -10.91 29.01 6.26
N ILE A 862 -10.26 28.36 7.23
CA ILE A 862 -8.83 28.06 7.21
C ILE A 862 -8.48 27.07 6.09
N CYS A 863 -9.28 26.00 5.91
CA CYS A 863 -9.08 25.03 4.81
C CYS A 863 -9.24 25.66 3.42
N VAL A 864 -10.03 26.73 3.30
CA VAL A 864 -10.20 27.49 2.06
C VAL A 864 -9.03 28.42 1.82
N ILE A 865 -8.57 29.11 2.88
CA ILE A 865 -7.62 30.23 2.80
C ILE A 865 -6.17 29.75 2.67
N LEU A 866 -5.79 28.64 3.32
CA LEU A 866 -4.41 28.15 3.34
C LEU A 866 -3.84 27.84 1.94
N PRO A 867 -4.55 27.12 1.04
CA PRO A 867 -4.05 26.88 -0.32
C PRO A 867 -4.09 28.12 -1.22
N LEU A 868 -4.99 29.07 -0.97
CA LEU A 868 -5.12 30.31 -1.75
C LEU A 868 -3.92 31.25 -1.56
N PHE A 869 -3.35 31.27 -0.34
CA PHE A 869 -2.31 32.24 0.03
C PHE A 869 -0.89 31.69 -0.12
N GLY A 870 -0.73 30.49 -0.70
CA GLY A 870 0.58 29.89 -0.96
C GLY A 870 1.34 29.46 0.29
N VAL A 871 0.69 29.31 1.45
CA VAL A 871 1.35 28.88 2.70
C VAL A 871 1.84 27.44 2.61
N THR A 872 1.26 26.64 1.71
CA THR A 872 1.71 25.27 1.38
C THR A 872 3.14 25.23 0.82
N TRP A 873 3.66 26.34 0.32
CA TRP A 873 5.06 26.44 -0.15
C TRP A 873 6.10 26.38 0.98
N VAL A 874 5.69 26.55 2.25
CA VAL A 874 6.54 26.27 3.41
C VAL A 874 7.02 24.81 3.40
N LEU A 875 6.18 23.89 2.94
CA LEU A 875 6.55 22.47 2.82
C LEU A 875 7.68 22.27 1.80
N GLY A 876 7.75 23.11 0.78
CA GLY A 876 8.86 23.16 -0.16
C GLY A 876 10.17 23.66 0.47
N ALA A 877 10.12 24.54 1.48
CA ALA A 877 11.32 24.98 2.20
C ALA A 877 11.90 23.86 3.09
N PHE A 878 11.03 23.04 3.71
CA PHE A 878 11.46 21.87 4.48
C PHE A 878 11.95 20.70 3.60
N SER A 879 11.67 20.73 2.30
CA SER A 879 12.03 19.69 1.34
C SER A 879 13.48 19.76 0.84
N VAL A 880 14.22 20.80 1.25
CA VAL A 880 15.64 21.01 0.98
C VAL A 880 16.54 20.03 1.75
N ASN A 881 16.01 19.41 2.82
CA ASN A 881 16.73 18.41 3.61
C ASN A 881 16.51 16.99 3.05
N ASP A 882 17.60 16.27 2.82
CA ASP A 882 17.63 14.96 2.16
C ASP A 882 16.99 13.85 3.01
N ASP A 883 16.99 13.98 4.34
CA ASP A 883 16.35 13.04 5.27
C ASP A 883 14.81 13.15 5.28
N LEU A 884 14.25 14.16 4.61
CA LEU A 884 12.84 14.52 4.71
C LEU A 884 12.11 14.51 3.36
N VAL A 885 12.30 13.43 2.58
CA VAL A 885 11.62 13.18 1.30
C VAL A 885 10.09 13.32 1.39
N ILE A 886 9.50 13.07 2.56
CA ILE A 886 8.07 13.25 2.82
C ILE A 886 7.59 14.68 2.52
N PHE A 887 8.41 15.71 2.79
CA PHE A 887 8.06 17.09 2.49
C PHE A 887 8.08 17.39 0.99
N GLN A 888 8.87 16.67 0.19
CA GLN A 888 8.83 16.78 -1.27
C GLN A 888 7.51 16.23 -1.84
N TYR A 889 7.01 15.10 -1.32
CA TYR A 889 5.69 14.56 -1.68
C TYR A 889 4.55 15.48 -1.24
N LEU A 890 4.56 15.93 0.02
CA LEU A 890 3.54 16.84 0.54
C LEU A 890 3.52 18.14 -0.27
N PHE A 891 4.67 18.71 -0.59
CA PHE A 891 4.78 19.89 -1.44
C PHE A 891 4.17 19.64 -2.83
N ALA A 892 4.54 18.55 -3.51
CA ALA A 892 3.99 18.20 -4.82
C ALA A 892 2.46 18.01 -4.80
N ILE A 893 1.93 17.33 -3.78
CA ILE A 893 0.49 17.09 -3.61
C ILE A 893 -0.26 18.40 -3.35
N PHE A 894 0.16 19.21 -2.37
CA PHE A 894 -0.55 20.45 -2.06
C PHE A 894 -0.49 21.47 -3.20
N ASN A 895 0.62 21.52 -3.93
CA ASN A 895 0.75 22.38 -5.11
C ASN A 895 -0.16 21.88 -6.26
N SER A 896 -0.28 20.57 -6.45
CA SER A 896 -1.21 19.98 -7.43
C SER A 896 -2.69 20.25 -7.15
N LEU A 897 -3.08 20.36 -5.88
CA LEU A 897 -4.48 20.61 -5.47
C LEU A 897 -4.87 22.10 -5.46
N GLN A 898 -3.91 23.01 -5.62
CA GLN A 898 -4.14 24.45 -5.51
C GLN A 898 -5.18 24.96 -6.52
N GLY A 899 -5.07 24.57 -7.80
CA GLY A 899 -6.01 24.97 -8.85
C GLY A 899 -7.43 24.41 -8.64
N LEU A 900 -7.54 23.18 -8.12
CA LEU A 900 -8.81 22.55 -7.77
C LEU A 900 -9.54 23.35 -6.67
N PHE A 901 -8.84 23.69 -5.58
CA PHE A 901 -9.45 24.45 -4.48
C PHE A 901 -9.88 25.85 -4.91
N ILE A 902 -9.08 26.53 -5.74
CA ILE A 902 -9.47 27.82 -6.34
C ILE A 902 -10.79 27.67 -7.10
N CYS A 903 -10.92 26.66 -7.96
CA CYS A 903 -12.14 26.43 -8.73
C CYS A 903 -13.34 26.12 -7.82
N LEU A 904 -13.17 25.19 -6.88
CA LEU A 904 -14.23 24.78 -5.96
C LEU A 904 -14.81 25.97 -5.18
N PHE A 905 -13.95 26.79 -4.57
CA PHE A 905 -14.41 27.86 -3.69
C PHE A 905 -14.80 29.14 -4.41
N HIS A 906 -14.12 29.50 -5.49
CA HIS A 906 -14.38 30.76 -6.18
C HIS A 906 -15.37 30.63 -7.35
N CYS A 907 -15.56 29.43 -7.91
CA CYS A 907 -16.56 29.16 -8.92
C CYS A 907 -17.79 28.43 -8.33
N PHE A 908 -17.63 27.17 -7.92
CA PHE A 908 -18.78 26.30 -7.61
C PHE A 908 -19.51 26.66 -6.31
N LEU A 909 -18.77 26.96 -5.24
CA LEU A 909 -19.33 27.30 -3.93
C LEU A 909 -19.59 28.79 -3.74
N ASN A 910 -19.19 29.64 -4.69
CA ASN A 910 -19.36 31.08 -4.61
C ASN A 910 -20.80 31.51 -4.91
N LYS A 911 -21.48 32.08 -3.91
CA LYS A 911 -22.86 32.55 -4.03
C LYS A 911 -23.03 33.61 -5.12
N GLN A 912 -22.07 34.52 -5.32
CA GLN A 912 -22.17 35.56 -6.35
C GLN A 912 -22.13 34.95 -7.76
N VAL A 913 -21.24 33.98 -7.98
CA VAL A 913 -21.13 33.25 -9.26
C VAL A 913 -22.39 32.44 -9.54
N ARG A 914 -22.92 31.70 -8.55
CA ARG A 914 -24.17 30.94 -8.69
C ARG A 914 -25.37 31.84 -9.04
N LEU A 915 -25.45 33.02 -8.43
CA LEU A 915 -26.50 34.00 -8.74
C LEU A 915 -26.31 34.64 -10.12
N GLY A 916 -25.07 34.98 -10.49
CA GLY A 916 -24.72 35.48 -11.83
C GLY A 916 -25.05 34.47 -12.92
N TYR A 917 -24.75 33.19 -12.68
CA TYR A 917 -25.08 32.09 -13.59
C TYR A 917 -26.58 31.92 -13.79
N ARG A 918 -27.38 31.97 -12.71
CA ARG A 918 -28.86 31.96 -12.81
C ARG A 918 -29.40 33.13 -13.64
N LYS A 919 -28.87 34.34 -13.44
CA LYS A 919 -29.25 35.53 -14.24
C LYS A 919 -28.85 35.37 -15.71
N TYR A 920 -27.65 34.86 -15.98
CA TYR A 920 -27.17 34.57 -17.32
C TYR A 920 -28.06 33.52 -18.04
N GLN A 921 -28.41 32.41 -17.35
CA GLN A 921 -29.32 31.40 -17.89
C GLN A 921 -30.70 31.97 -18.19
N ASN A 922 -31.28 32.75 -17.27
CA ASN A 922 -32.59 33.36 -17.48
C ASN A 922 -32.59 34.33 -18.68
N ARG A 923 -31.52 35.14 -18.84
CA ARG A 923 -31.38 36.04 -20.00
C ARG A 923 -31.15 35.28 -21.30
N ARG A 924 -30.37 34.20 -21.28
CA ARG A 924 -30.16 33.32 -22.45
C ARG A 924 -31.46 32.62 -22.86
N ASN A 925 -32.28 32.20 -21.90
CA ASN A 925 -33.59 31.61 -22.14
C ASN A 925 -34.60 32.66 -22.67
N ALA A 926 -34.60 33.88 -22.11
CA ALA A 926 -35.42 34.99 -22.62
C ALA A 926 -35.06 35.35 -24.07
N ASN A 927 -33.76 35.52 -24.38
CA ASN A 927 -33.31 35.79 -25.75
C ASN A 927 -33.63 34.64 -26.73
N ARG A 928 -33.64 33.37 -26.27
CA ARG A 928 -34.11 32.23 -27.08
C ARG A 928 -35.62 32.28 -27.33
N MET A 929 -36.39 32.78 -26.37
CA MET A 929 -37.84 32.92 -26.48
C MET A 929 -38.22 34.08 -27.41
N ASP A 930 -37.51 35.21 -27.32
CA ASP A 930 -37.65 36.36 -28.23
C ASP A 930 -37.19 36.02 -29.67
N SER A 931 -36.12 35.23 -29.81
CA SER A 931 -35.68 34.68 -31.10
C SER A 931 -36.74 33.76 -31.73
N LYS A 932 -37.42 32.92 -30.93
CA LYS A 932 -38.53 32.10 -31.39
C LYS A 932 -39.75 32.95 -31.81
N LEU A 933 -40.15 33.93 -31.00
CA LEU A 933 -41.22 34.87 -31.35
C LEU A 933 -40.93 35.67 -32.63
N SER A 934 -39.67 36.06 -32.86
CA SER A 934 -39.24 36.77 -34.07
C SER A 934 -39.21 35.87 -35.31
N THR A 935 -39.00 34.56 -35.12
CA THR A 935 -39.06 33.56 -36.20
C THR A 935 -40.52 33.22 -36.54
N ASP A 936 -41.40 33.18 -35.55
CA ASP A 936 -42.85 32.96 -35.75
C ASP A 936 -43.54 34.17 -36.41
N SER A 937 -43.14 35.41 -36.09
CA SER A 937 -43.67 36.61 -36.74
C SER A 937 -43.22 36.74 -38.21
N SER A 938 -41.97 36.39 -38.52
CA SER A 938 -41.46 36.36 -39.91
C SER A 938 -42.03 35.21 -40.74
N ASN A 939 -42.35 34.06 -40.11
CA ASN A 939 -43.14 33.00 -40.74
C ASN A 939 -44.60 33.41 -40.96
N TYR A 940 -45.22 34.18 -40.05
CA TYR A 940 -46.57 34.69 -40.23
C TYR A 940 -46.66 35.70 -41.40
N ASP A 941 -45.71 36.62 -41.53
CA ASP A 941 -45.66 37.56 -42.67
C ASP A 941 -45.31 36.87 -44.00
N SER A 942 -44.43 35.85 -43.99
CA SER A 942 -44.19 35.02 -45.17
C SER A 942 -45.43 34.24 -45.58
N ASN A 943 -46.14 33.61 -44.63
CA ASN A 943 -47.39 32.89 -44.91
C ASN A 943 -48.48 33.82 -45.44
N LYS A 944 -48.61 35.06 -44.92
CA LYS A 944 -49.56 36.06 -45.41
C LYS A 944 -49.25 36.53 -46.84
N THR A 945 -47.96 36.62 -47.18
CA THR A 945 -47.48 36.95 -48.54
C THR A 945 -47.72 35.79 -49.50
N GLN A 946 -47.52 34.55 -49.04
CA GLN A 946 -47.74 33.32 -49.81
C GLN A 946 -49.25 33.03 -50.01
N GLN A 947 -50.08 33.40 -49.03
CA GLN A 947 -51.54 33.35 -49.12
C GLN A 947 -52.07 34.40 -50.12
N ARG A 948 -51.55 35.64 -50.12
CA ARG A 948 -51.84 36.62 -51.19
C ARG A 948 -51.42 36.15 -52.59
N ILE A 949 -50.29 35.44 -52.72
CA ILE A 949 -49.84 34.88 -54.00
C ILE A 949 -50.73 33.70 -54.43
N ASN A 950 -51.18 32.87 -53.50
CA ASN A 950 -52.10 31.77 -53.76
C ASN A 950 -53.51 32.26 -54.09
N ASP A 951 -54.05 33.28 -53.41
CA ASP A 951 -55.34 33.89 -53.73
C ASP A 951 -55.32 34.51 -55.14
N ASN A 952 -54.22 35.16 -55.53
CA ASN A 952 -54.03 35.64 -56.91
C ASN A 952 -53.90 34.50 -57.93
N ARG A 953 -53.41 33.31 -57.53
CA ARG A 953 -53.33 32.11 -58.39
C ARG A 953 -54.67 31.38 -58.49
N VAL A 954 -55.49 31.42 -57.44
CA VAL A 954 -56.85 30.88 -57.39
C VAL A 954 -57.79 31.77 -58.22
N GLN A 955 -57.73 33.10 -58.10
CA GLN A 955 -58.47 34.01 -58.98
C GLN A 955 -58.13 33.80 -60.46
N LYS A 956 -56.86 33.51 -60.79
CA LYS A 956 -56.40 33.24 -62.17
C LYS A 956 -56.77 31.84 -62.70
N LYS A 957 -57.11 30.90 -61.80
CA LYS A 957 -57.68 29.58 -62.15
C LYS A 957 -59.21 29.62 -62.24
N GLU A 958 -59.89 30.42 -61.42
CA GLU A 958 -61.34 30.67 -61.49
C GLU A 958 -61.72 31.46 -62.76
N THR A 959 -60.87 32.39 -63.24
CA THR A 959 -61.10 33.07 -64.55
C THR A 959 -60.93 32.13 -65.75
N LYS A 960 -60.29 30.96 -65.60
CA LYS A 960 -60.18 29.94 -66.65
C LYS A 960 -61.29 28.89 -66.60
N HIS A 961 -61.97 28.71 -65.46
CA HIS A 961 -63.12 27.81 -65.33
C HIS A 961 -64.44 28.52 -65.67
N TYR A 962 -64.58 29.81 -65.33
CA TYR A 962 -65.78 30.60 -65.67
C TYR A 962 -65.93 30.92 -67.17
N LYS A 963 -64.88 30.75 -67.97
CA LYS A 963 -64.94 30.90 -69.44
C LYS A 963 -65.54 29.69 -70.15
N ASN A 964 -65.67 28.54 -69.46
CA ASN A 964 -66.24 27.31 -70.01
C ASN A 964 -67.68 27.04 -69.54
N GLU A 965 -68.19 27.72 -68.50
CA GLU A 965 -69.58 27.56 -68.02
C GLU A 965 -70.51 28.74 -68.35
N SER A 966 -69.99 29.89 -68.81
CA SER A 966 -70.82 31.01 -69.28
C SER A 966 -71.31 30.85 -70.73
N GLN A 967 -71.25 29.64 -71.28
CA GLN A 967 -71.87 29.27 -72.56
C GLN A 967 -73.23 28.59 -72.36
N ASP A 968 -73.59 28.18 -71.13
CA ASP A 968 -74.82 27.40 -70.83
C ASP A 968 -75.89 28.10 -69.97
N GLN A 969 -75.68 29.33 -69.48
CA GLN A 969 -76.72 30.07 -68.73
C GLN A 969 -77.05 31.46 -69.29
N LYS A 970 -76.90 31.58 -70.60
CA LYS A 970 -77.58 32.59 -71.44
C LYS A 970 -79.09 32.28 -71.55
N VAL A 971 -79.74 31.87 -70.47
CA VAL A 971 -81.18 31.59 -70.34
C VAL A 971 -81.56 31.73 -68.86
N GLN A 972 -81.92 32.94 -68.42
CA GLN A 972 -82.74 33.30 -67.24
C GLN A 972 -82.35 34.68 -66.71
N SER A 973 -82.76 35.68 -67.50
CA SER A 973 -83.05 37.02 -67.02
C SER A 973 -84.24 37.00 -66.05
N ASN A 974 -84.20 37.90 -65.06
CA ASN A 974 -85.30 38.67 -64.47
C ASN A 974 -85.50 38.55 -62.94
N LEU A 975 -85.63 39.75 -62.34
CA LEU A 975 -86.24 40.11 -61.04
C LEU A 975 -85.30 40.07 -59.81
N ARG A 976 -85.34 40.99 -58.83
CA ARG A 976 -85.92 42.34 -58.66
C ARG A 976 -85.51 42.76 -57.23
N TYR A 977 -84.82 43.90 -57.11
CA TYR A 977 -85.02 44.99 -56.14
C TYR A 977 -85.50 44.74 -54.67
N LYS A 978 -84.85 45.51 -53.78
CA LYS A 978 -85.37 46.31 -52.63
C LYS A 978 -85.20 45.78 -51.18
N TYR A 979 -84.53 46.66 -50.41
CA TYR A 979 -84.92 47.27 -49.12
C TYR A 979 -84.46 46.68 -47.75
N THR A 980 -83.60 47.48 -47.11
CA THR A 980 -83.69 48.13 -45.78
C THR A 980 -83.75 47.34 -44.45
N ASN A 981 -82.79 47.75 -43.60
CA ASN A 981 -82.90 48.26 -42.22
C ASN A 981 -83.33 47.39 -41.02
N SER A 982 -82.54 47.63 -39.96
CA SER A 982 -82.94 47.94 -38.58
C SER A 982 -82.85 46.83 -37.54
N ALA A 983 -81.93 47.06 -36.60
CA ALA A 983 -82.08 47.04 -35.13
C ALA A 983 -82.83 45.87 -34.46
N TYR A 984 -82.28 45.30 -33.39
CA TYR A 984 -82.39 45.86 -32.05
C TYR A 984 -81.54 45.05 -31.06
N SER A 985 -81.40 45.62 -29.88
CA SER A 985 -80.55 45.24 -28.77
C SER A 985 -81.04 44.06 -27.93
N GLN A 986 -80.09 43.63 -27.08
CA GLN A 986 -80.23 43.38 -25.64
C GLN A 986 -80.53 41.98 -25.10
N ASP A 987 -79.78 41.77 -24.01
CA ASP A 987 -80.02 41.03 -22.78
C ASP A 987 -79.72 39.52 -22.72
N GLY A 988 -78.65 39.23 -21.96
CA GLY A 988 -78.76 38.56 -20.66
C GLY A 988 -78.90 37.05 -20.68
N TYR A 989 -77.79 36.32 -20.59
CA TYR A 989 -77.24 35.71 -19.35
C TYR A 989 -75.95 34.95 -19.67
#